data_AF-A0A954HI01-F1
#
_entry.id   AF-A0A954HI01-F1
#
_cell.length_a   1.000
_cell.length_b   1.000
_cell.length_c   1.000
_cell.angle_alpha   90.00
_cell.angle_beta   90.00
_cell.angle_gamma   90.00
#
_symmetry.space_group_name_H-M   'P 1'
#
loop_
_entity.id
_entity.type
_entity.pdbx_description
1 polymer ?
#
loop_
_entity_poly.entity_id
_entity_poly.type
_entity_poly.pdbx_seq_one_letter_code
_entity_poly.pdbx_strand_id
1 'polypeptide(L)'
;EKVATVDLRACSSNRLQLEVTRLGPEGALGWLHIRGHLDSVNCADLATQMTAWNEAGVERFVISWDEKAVPFSETLFDWLVETMDEDTDPNPLFVHLPRLHVGRLLYLAAVPSLPNEDVLPQELLDIPFRQGVIPFQQSGYIDPAALRIMYPSVKEAVASALEDVFLVASPSVVRQELRFGHDYSKIALLRTVANQLQSEDFDTVVQLSEADDPEMRSAAIEALGQFDSAAALSRIQLELHSDDPQVRAAATTAIMRSPHGRIQVLVDSVISNPPISKTQLVKLLVRYPHPKGVGLVEECLTDEDAALRVVALHALSVLGHPQLISLIEDRLNDSNEKVRKVAFTLLSQRPEREAEEASLSYAKTLLNSGELDETLVAFLQRVRNPEFAPLLVKKLDTENVEEQIMVISLLGQTGDLETNEILARRFKDFELEAKQAVLSALQEQHSPVARELAVANINNQESTLRGMSLNILVAEGGPEVEPIILKQLKAIQKSNDPPDSEYVNPLVDAIARLNGSKSKKALAEFRDHCFAHQFEECLASTLDALQLQMQLSPGWNAAQTGLYHWRQNSNENAIRYFELATHIDPELGFAYSVLGNIYLKQEDLEKSLESFQRGYELNPFDGQAVTGIGIVEARQGKPEEAVEFTLAAADRFKEDDIFAYNTACVYGRAVENLRTQPESPRRDELIDKYTQGALKDLDRSIELGFADVELMRDDPDLHALREAPGFEVLVQKLMSQQ
;
A
#
# COMPACT_ATOMS: atom_id res chain seq x y z
N GLU A 1 31.67 -43.03 21.81
CA GLU A 1 30.51 -42.15 22.04
C GLU A 1 29.24 -42.95 21.75
N LYS A 2 28.21 -42.88 22.61
CA LYS A 2 26.88 -43.43 22.28
C LYS A 2 26.11 -42.33 21.56
N VAL A 3 25.82 -42.54 20.28
CA VAL A 3 24.90 -41.69 19.52
C VAL A 3 23.50 -41.91 20.09
N ALA A 4 22.90 -40.89 20.70
CA ALA A 4 21.52 -40.89 21.13
C ALA A 4 20.66 -40.25 20.04
N THR A 5 19.64 -40.95 19.57
CA THR A 5 18.63 -40.40 18.65
C THR A 5 17.57 -39.70 19.49
N VAL A 6 17.42 -38.38 19.32
CA VAL A 6 16.39 -37.57 20.01
C VAL A 6 15.31 -37.23 18.98
N ASP A 7 14.06 -37.58 19.28
CA ASP A 7 12.92 -37.15 18.49
C ASP A 7 12.57 -35.70 18.85
N LEU A 8 13.08 -34.78 18.01
CA LEU A 8 12.89 -33.35 18.20
C LEU A 8 11.41 -32.94 18.15
N ARG A 9 10.56 -33.67 17.41
CA ARG A 9 9.12 -33.39 17.34
C ARG A 9 8.44 -33.78 18.64
N ALA A 10 8.68 -34.99 19.13
CA ALA A 10 8.14 -35.42 20.43
C ALA A 10 8.62 -34.54 21.60
N CYS A 11 9.88 -34.09 21.54
CA CYS A 11 10.40 -33.09 22.48
C CYS A 11 9.69 -31.74 22.33
N SER A 12 9.35 -31.30 21.11
CA SER A 12 8.62 -30.05 20.90
C SER A 12 7.16 -30.12 21.35
N SER A 13 6.46 -31.20 21.04
CA SER A 13 5.07 -31.43 21.47
C SER A 13 4.96 -31.45 23.00
N ASN A 14 5.88 -32.12 23.69
CA ASN A 14 5.91 -32.13 25.17
C ASN A 14 6.20 -30.74 25.78
N ARG A 15 6.89 -29.86 25.05
CA ARG A 15 7.15 -28.49 25.49
C ARG A 15 5.94 -27.57 25.33
N LEU A 16 4.92 -27.93 24.55
CA LEU A 16 3.72 -27.09 24.38
C LEU A 16 2.86 -27.04 25.65
N GLN A 17 2.72 -28.18 26.34
CA GLN A 17 1.89 -28.33 27.54
C GLN A 17 0.48 -27.74 27.36
N LEU A 18 -0.21 -28.17 26.30
CA LEU A 18 -1.54 -27.71 25.93
C LEU A 18 -2.63 -28.38 26.79
N GLU A 19 -3.47 -27.58 27.44
CA GLU A 19 -4.71 -28.01 28.08
C GLU A 19 -5.92 -27.53 27.29
N VAL A 20 -6.97 -28.35 27.20
CA VAL A 20 -8.13 -28.06 26.37
C VAL A 20 -9.41 -28.28 27.14
N THR A 21 -10.29 -27.28 27.19
CA THR A 21 -11.56 -27.29 27.94
C THR A 21 -12.71 -26.76 27.10
N ARG A 22 -13.92 -27.35 27.19
CA ARG A 22 -15.13 -26.78 26.58
C ARG A 22 -15.83 -25.86 27.58
N LEU A 23 -16.20 -24.68 27.13
CA LEU A 23 -16.91 -23.65 27.90
C LEU A 23 -18.17 -23.21 27.15
N GLY A 24 -19.05 -22.51 27.85
CA GLY A 24 -20.25 -21.91 27.27
C GLY A 24 -21.40 -22.88 27.07
N PRO A 25 -22.58 -22.35 26.69
CA PRO A 25 -23.76 -23.14 26.38
C PRO A 25 -23.44 -24.29 25.44
N GLU A 26 -23.81 -25.51 25.85
CA GLU A 26 -23.61 -26.74 25.06
C GLU A 26 -22.15 -27.01 24.65
N GLY A 27 -21.17 -26.34 25.28
CA GLY A 27 -19.76 -26.44 24.94
C GLY A 27 -19.37 -25.69 23.66
N ALA A 28 -20.07 -24.60 23.32
CA ALA A 28 -19.88 -23.80 22.12
C ALA A 28 -18.50 -23.11 21.99
N LEU A 29 -17.70 -23.06 23.05
CA LEU A 29 -16.36 -22.43 23.06
C LEU A 29 -15.27 -23.45 23.44
N GLY A 30 -14.21 -23.52 22.63
CA GLY A 30 -12.99 -24.24 22.95
C GLY A 30 -11.95 -23.35 23.60
N TRP A 31 -11.56 -23.64 24.84
CA TRP A 31 -10.46 -22.95 25.51
C TRP A 31 -9.20 -23.81 25.47
N LEU A 32 -8.16 -23.30 24.80
CA LEU A 32 -6.84 -23.90 24.63
C LEU A 32 -5.83 -23.12 25.47
N HIS A 33 -5.36 -23.70 26.56
CA HIS A 33 -4.42 -23.06 27.48
C HIS A 33 -3.01 -23.63 27.32
N ILE A 34 -2.06 -22.79 26.92
CA ILE A 34 -0.67 -23.12 26.67
C ILE A 34 0.15 -22.78 27.92
N ARG A 35 0.62 -23.80 28.64
CA ARG A 35 1.51 -23.61 29.81
C ARG A 35 2.99 -23.62 29.45
N GLY A 36 3.31 -24.09 28.25
CA GLY A 36 4.67 -24.30 27.79
C GLY A 36 5.11 -23.26 26.74
N HIS A 37 5.83 -23.71 25.72
CA HIS A 37 6.37 -22.89 24.64
C HIS A 37 5.77 -23.28 23.29
N LEU A 38 5.23 -22.31 22.57
CA LEU A 38 4.75 -22.46 21.20
C LEU A 38 5.90 -22.16 20.22
N ASP A 39 6.19 -23.09 19.30
CA ASP A 39 7.18 -22.92 18.24
C ASP A 39 6.69 -23.43 16.88
N SER A 40 7.50 -23.19 15.83
CA SER A 40 7.19 -23.58 14.46
C SER A 40 7.06 -25.10 14.25
N VAL A 41 7.45 -25.93 15.22
CA VAL A 41 7.30 -27.39 15.15
C VAL A 41 6.00 -27.83 15.83
N ASN A 42 5.72 -27.35 17.04
CA ASN A 42 4.55 -27.79 17.82
C ASN A 42 3.26 -26.99 17.53
N CYS A 43 3.32 -25.91 16.73
CA CYS A 43 2.13 -25.23 16.20
C CYS A 43 1.20 -26.17 15.41
N ALA A 44 1.74 -27.25 14.83
CA ALA A 44 0.95 -28.30 14.17
C ALA A 44 0.07 -29.09 15.15
N ASP A 45 0.51 -29.28 16.39
CA ASP A 45 -0.28 -29.98 17.41
C ASP A 45 -1.46 -29.10 17.87
N LEU A 46 -1.22 -27.79 18.01
CA LEU A 46 -2.26 -26.79 18.27
C LEU A 46 -3.31 -26.77 17.13
N ALA A 47 -2.86 -26.67 15.88
CA ALA A 47 -3.74 -26.67 14.71
C ALA A 47 -4.58 -27.96 14.63
N THR A 48 -3.94 -29.12 14.84
CA THR A 48 -4.62 -30.43 14.84
C THR A 48 -5.73 -30.48 15.90
N GLN A 49 -5.45 -29.97 17.10
CA GLN A 49 -6.40 -29.94 18.20
C GLN A 49 -7.62 -29.06 17.88
N MET A 50 -7.39 -27.90 17.26
CA MET A 50 -8.45 -26.98 16.83
C MET A 50 -9.30 -27.62 15.72
N THR A 51 -8.68 -28.24 14.72
CA THR A 51 -9.40 -28.94 13.64
C THR A 51 -10.28 -30.06 14.20
N ALA A 52 -9.77 -30.88 15.11
CA ALA A 52 -10.55 -31.95 15.73
C ALA A 52 -11.78 -31.43 16.51
N TRP A 53 -11.69 -30.22 17.08
CA TRP A 53 -12.79 -29.62 17.82
C TRP A 53 -13.79 -28.91 16.91
N ASN A 54 -13.32 -28.30 15.82
CA ASN A 54 -14.17 -27.80 14.76
C ASN A 54 -15.02 -28.94 14.16
N GLU A 55 -14.40 -30.07 13.82
CA GLU A 55 -15.11 -31.29 13.37
C GLU A 55 -16.13 -31.80 14.39
N ALA A 56 -15.90 -31.52 15.68
CA ALA A 56 -16.79 -31.86 16.78
C ALA A 56 -17.78 -30.73 17.17
N GLY A 57 -17.97 -29.75 16.27
CA GLY A 57 -18.98 -28.69 16.36
C GLY A 57 -18.59 -27.44 17.14
N VAL A 58 -17.31 -27.26 17.46
CA VAL A 58 -16.81 -26.06 18.17
C VAL A 58 -16.23 -25.06 17.16
N GLU A 59 -16.92 -23.95 16.96
CA GLU A 59 -16.53 -22.93 15.98
C GLU A 59 -15.74 -21.76 16.59
N ARG A 60 -15.76 -21.61 17.93
CA ARG A 60 -15.12 -20.50 18.65
C ARG A 60 -13.98 -21.00 19.49
N PHE A 61 -12.88 -20.24 19.53
CA PHE A 61 -11.71 -20.64 20.31
C PHE A 61 -11.10 -19.47 21.07
N VAL A 62 -10.76 -19.72 22.34
CA VAL A 62 -9.88 -18.86 23.14
C VAL A 62 -8.55 -19.59 23.28
N ILE A 63 -7.46 -18.99 22.81
CA ILE A 63 -6.10 -19.44 23.11
C ILE A 63 -5.54 -18.54 24.21
N SER A 64 -5.01 -19.13 25.26
CA SER A 64 -4.37 -18.37 26.33
C SER A 64 -3.04 -18.94 26.76
N TRP A 65 -2.20 -18.09 27.36
CA TRP A 65 -0.91 -18.48 27.90
C TRP A 65 -0.85 -18.32 29.41
N ASP A 66 0.02 -19.10 30.04
CA ASP A 66 0.39 -18.92 31.45
C ASP A 66 1.28 -17.66 31.61
N GLU A 67 1.25 -17.01 32.77
CA GLU A 67 2.00 -15.76 33.03
C GLU A 67 3.53 -15.93 32.85
N LYS A 68 4.00 -17.17 32.97
CA LYS A 68 5.43 -17.55 32.83
C LYS A 68 5.76 -18.13 31.46
N ALA A 69 4.80 -18.18 30.54
CA ALA A 69 5.04 -18.67 29.20
C ALA A 69 6.08 -17.79 28.49
N VAL A 70 6.93 -18.43 27.71
CA VAL A 70 8.02 -17.76 26.99
C VAL A 70 7.44 -17.06 25.76
N PRO A 71 7.85 -15.81 25.44
CA PRO A 71 7.46 -15.14 24.20
C PRO A 71 7.77 -15.98 22.97
N PHE A 72 6.82 -16.01 22.04
CA PHE A 72 6.98 -16.70 20.75
C PHE A 72 7.33 -15.69 19.66
N SER A 73 7.80 -16.19 18.50
CA SER A 73 8.27 -15.33 17.41
C SER A 73 7.14 -14.51 16.79
N GLU A 74 7.45 -13.31 16.33
CA GLU A 74 6.57 -12.44 15.52
C GLU A 74 5.90 -13.21 14.37
N THR A 75 6.63 -14.05 13.65
CA THR A 75 6.09 -14.92 12.58
C THR A 75 4.98 -15.87 13.04
N LEU A 76 5.01 -16.36 14.28
CA LEU A 76 3.96 -17.23 14.83
C LEU A 76 2.77 -16.40 15.33
N PHE A 77 3.02 -15.16 15.75
CA PHE A 77 1.98 -14.20 16.09
C PHE A 77 1.21 -13.80 14.84
N ASP A 78 1.91 -13.37 13.79
CA ASP A 78 1.30 -13.01 12.51
C ASP A 78 0.54 -14.18 11.91
N TRP A 79 1.08 -15.41 12.00
CA TRP A 79 0.37 -16.63 11.60
C TRP A 79 -0.96 -16.82 12.35
N LEU A 80 -1.01 -16.60 13.66
CA LEU A 80 -2.26 -16.72 14.44
C LEU A 80 -3.30 -15.65 14.06
N VAL A 81 -2.85 -14.45 13.68
CA VAL A 81 -3.72 -13.30 13.38
C VAL A 81 -4.18 -13.31 11.92
N GLU A 82 -3.28 -13.59 10.97
CA GLU A 82 -3.53 -13.48 9.52
C GLU A 82 -4.21 -14.71 8.91
N THR A 83 -4.18 -15.88 9.56
CA THR A 83 -4.81 -17.10 9.02
C THR A 83 -6.34 -17.11 9.06
N MET A 84 -6.97 -16.02 9.49
CA MET A 84 -8.42 -15.93 9.69
C MET A 84 -9.24 -15.39 8.51
N ASP A 85 -8.60 -14.98 7.40
CA ASP A 85 -9.31 -14.49 6.22
C ASP A 85 -9.38 -15.59 5.15
N GLU A 86 -10.51 -16.30 5.10
CA GLU A 86 -10.71 -17.44 4.18
C GLU A 86 -10.71 -17.04 2.69
N ASP A 87 -10.87 -15.75 2.39
CA ASP A 87 -11.04 -15.20 1.03
C ASP A 87 -9.75 -14.59 0.42
N THR A 88 -8.61 -14.63 1.11
CA THR A 88 -7.34 -14.11 0.58
C THR A 88 -6.36 -15.23 0.19
N ASP A 89 -5.57 -15.00 -0.86
CA ASP A 89 -4.46 -15.89 -1.21
C ASP A 89 -3.54 -16.05 0.02
N PRO A 90 -3.09 -17.27 0.36
CA PRO A 90 -2.25 -17.49 1.53
C PRO A 90 -1.01 -16.59 1.44
N ASN A 91 -0.80 -15.75 2.45
CA ASN A 91 0.38 -14.91 2.53
C ASN A 91 1.62 -15.81 2.30
N PRO A 92 2.44 -15.56 1.26
CA PRO A 92 3.55 -16.41 0.88
C PRO A 92 4.57 -16.61 2.03
N LEU A 93 4.57 -15.72 3.02
CA LEU A 93 5.41 -15.81 4.21
C LEU A 93 5.03 -16.97 5.17
N PHE A 94 3.78 -17.46 5.16
CA PHE A 94 3.30 -18.50 6.09
C PHE A 94 3.00 -19.85 5.45
N VAL A 95 3.34 -20.06 4.17
CA VAL A 95 3.03 -21.29 3.42
C VAL A 95 3.61 -22.56 4.07
N HIS A 96 4.62 -22.42 4.93
CA HIS A 96 5.26 -23.52 5.66
C HIS A 96 4.59 -23.87 7.00
N LEU A 97 3.64 -23.06 7.48
CA LEU A 97 2.89 -23.28 8.72
C LEU A 97 1.51 -23.91 8.43
N PRO A 98 0.94 -24.68 9.38
CA PRO A 98 -0.36 -25.32 9.19
C PRO A 98 -1.50 -24.29 9.10
N ARG A 99 -2.48 -24.52 8.23
CA ARG A 99 -3.67 -23.67 8.14
C ARG A 99 -4.60 -23.89 9.33
N LEU A 100 -5.07 -22.81 9.94
CA LEU A 100 -6.08 -22.82 10.97
C LEU A 100 -7.47 -22.68 10.32
N HIS A 101 -8.31 -23.72 10.41
CA HIS A 101 -9.66 -23.71 9.84
C HIS A 101 -10.65 -23.25 10.91
N VAL A 102 -10.66 -21.97 11.23
CA VAL A 102 -11.40 -21.45 12.41
C VAL A 102 -12.28 -20.23 12.13
N GLY A 103 -12.24 -19.66 10.92
CA GLY A 103 -12.94 -18.42 10.60
C GLY A 103 -12.58 -17.25 11.54
N ARG A 104 -13.44 -16.22 11.58
CA ARG A 104 -13.23 -14.97 12.36
C ARG A 104 -13.48 -15.09 13.88
N LEU A 105 -13.47 -16.30 14.45
CA LEU A 105 -13.93 -16.58 15.82
C LEU A 105 -12.81 -17.07 16.76
N LEU A 106 -11.58 -16.59 16.54
CA LEU A 106 -10.43 -16.82 17.41
C LEU A 106 -10.19 -15.61 18.32
N TYR A 107 -9.92 -15.89 19.60
CA TYR A 107 -9.65 -14.92 20.64
C TYR A 107 -8.35 -15.30 21.36
N LEU A 108 -7.47 -14.35 21.60
CA LEU A 108 -6.17 -14.53 22.25
C LEU A 108 -6.18 -13.86 23.63
N ALA A 109 -5.67 -14.54 24.66
CA ALA A 109 -5.68 -14.03 26.02
C ALA A 109 -4.34 -14.22 26.74
N ALA A 110 -3.93 -13.23 27.55
CA ALA A 110 -2.69 -13.28 28.32
C ALA A 110 -1.46 -13.58 27.44
N VAL A 111 -1.39 -12.97 26.26
CA VAL A 111 -0.28 -13.15 25.31
C VAL A 111 1.03 -12.68 25.96
N PRO A 112 2.11 -13.50 25.97
CA PRO A 112 3.40 -13.10 26.50
C PRO A 112 3.95 -11.89 25.73
N SER A 113 4.60 -10.94 26.43
CA SER A 113 5.03 -9.63 25.93
C SER A 113 5.48 -9.63 24.46
N LEU A 114 4.77 -8.85 23.63
CA LEU A 114 5.15 -8.57 22.24
C LEU A 114 6.51 -7.83 22.20
N PRO A 115 7.35 -8.09 21.19
CA PRO A 115 8.60 -7.35 21.01
C PRO A 115 8.27 -5.95 20.48
N ASN A 116 8.10 -5.00 21.39
CA ASN A 116 7.99 -3.54 21.24
C ASN A 116 6.72 -2.96 21.89
N GLU A 117 6.96 -1.89 22.65
CA GLU A 117 6.05 -0.85 23.14
C GLU A 117 5.34 -0.98 24.49
N ASP A 118 5.48 0.13 25.22
CA ASP A 118 4.54 0.72 26.17
C ASP A 118 3.09 0.49 25.69
N VAL A 119 2.45 -0.53 26.27
CA VAL A 119 1.07 -0.88 25.98
C VAL A 119 0.15 0.30 26.29
N LEU A 120 -0.66 0.67 25.29
CA LEU A 120 -1.86 1.52 25.31
C LEU A 120 -2.32 1.94 26.73
N PRO A 121 -2.51 3.25 27.01
CA PRO A 121 -3.12 3.68 28.26
C PRO A 121 -4.44 2.93 28.46
N GLN A 122 -4.56 2.18 29.56
CA GLN A 122 -5.78 1.44 29.97
C GLN A 122 -7.06 2.30 29.84
N GLU A 123 -6.89 3.62 29.91
CA GLU A 123 -7.93 4.64 29.77
C GLU A 123 -8.62 4.65 28.39
N LEU A 124 -7.96 4.22 27.31
CA LEU A 124 -8.52 4.15 25.95
C LEU A 124 -9.23 2.82 25.63
N LEU A 125 -8.87 1.73 26.31
CA LEU A 125 -9.53 0.42 26.17
C LEU A 125 -10.91 0.38 26.84
N ASP A 126 -11.20 1.30 27.77
CA ASP A 126 -12.43 1.34 28.57
C ASP A 126 -13.57 2.20 27.96
N ILE A 127 -13.39 2.81 26.78
CA ILE A 127 -14.45 3.56 26.11
C ILE A 127 -15.30 2.58 25.28
N PRO A 128 -16.63 2.49 25.46
CA PRO A 128 -17.44 1.53 24.73
C PRO A 128 -17.36 1.77 23.21
N PHE A 129 -16.77 0.82 22.49
CA PHE A 129 -16.77 0.75 21.03
C PHE A 129 -18.20 0.54 20.50
N ARG A 130 -18.97 1.61 20.33
CA ARG A 130 -20.15 1.64 19.45
C ARG A 130 -20.36 3.04 18.87
N GLN A 131 -19.45 3.47 18.00
CA GLN A 131 -19.66 4.28 16.78
C GLN A 131 -18.29 4.74 16.27
N GLY A 132 -18.16 4.88 14.95
CA GLY A 132 -16.89 4.75 14.25
C GLY A 132 -15.86 5.86 14.50
N VAL A 133 -14.61 5.47 14.27
CA VAL A 133 -13.42 6.28 13.96
C VAL A 133 -12.77 7.04 15.13
N ILE A 134 -11.61 6.53 15.57
CA ILE A 134 -10.41 7.36 15.82
C ILE A 134 -9.22 6.63 15.17
N PRO A 135 -8.55 7.20 14.16
CA PRO A 135 -7.24 6.75 13.72
C PRO A 135 -6.17 7.49 14.51
N PHE A 136 -5.16 6.78 15.01
CA PHE A 136 -3.88 7.41 15.31
C PHE A 136 -2.74 6.47 14.92
N GLN A 137 -1.91 6.95 13.98
CA GLN A 137 -0.53 6.51 13.68
C GLN A 137 0.39 7.40 14.54
N GLN A 138 1.59 7.07 15.02
CA GLN A 138 2.70 6.16 14.69
C GLN A 138 3.31 5.74 16.05
N SER A 139 3.87 4.56 16.34
CA SER A 139 4.81 3.66 15.67
C SER A 139 4.46 2.19 16.01
N GLY A 140 4.87 1.22 15.19
CA GLY A 140 4.56 -0.21 15.44
C GLY A 140 3.14 -0.60 15.04
N TYR A 141 2.93 -0.90 13.76
CA TYR A 141 1.64 -1.33 13.22
C TYR A 141 1.14 -2.63 13.90
N ILE A 142 0.24 -2.52 14.88
CA ILE A 142 -0.71 -3.59 15.20
C ILE A 142 -1.98 -3.25 14.42
N ASP A 143 -2.39 -4.12 13.51
CA ASP A 143 -3.63 -3.96 12.74
C ASP A 143 -4.81 -3.66 13.70
N PRO A 144 -5.60 -2.60 13.48
CA PRO A 144 -6.83 -2.35 14.22
C PRO A 144 -7.80 -3.54 14.26
N ALA A 145 -7.71 -4.48 13.32
CA ALA A 145 -8.41 -5.76 13.37
C ALA A 145 -7.79 -6.76 14.36
N ALA A 146 -6.46 -6.78 14.52
CA ALA A 146 -5.75 -7.64 15.47
C ALA A 146 -5.99 -7.23 16.94
N LEU A 147 -6.17 -5.93 17.20
CA LEU A 147 -6.58 -5.44 18.54
C LEU A 147 -8.00 -5.89 18.94
N ARG A 148 -8.84 -6.33 17.99
CA ARG A 148 -10.21 -6.78 18.31
C ARG A 148 -10.28 -8.16 18.95
N ILE A 149 -9.20 -8.92 18.91
CA ILE A 149 -9.18 -10.33 19.34
C ILE A 149 -8.19 -10.61 20.47
N MET A 150 -7.41 -9.61 20.92
CA MET A 150 -6.47 -9.76 22.03
C MET A 150 -7.04 -9.21 23.33
N TYR A 151 -6.94 -9.99 24.39
CA TYR A 151 -7.45 -9.65 25.72
C TYR A 151 -6.38 -9.84 26.79
N PRO A 152 -6.34 -8.96 27.81
CA PRO A 152 -5.39 -9.06 28.90
C PRO A 152 -5.65 -10.28 29.80
N SER A 153 -6.90 -10.80 29.83
CA SER A 153 -7.28 -11.93 30.67
C SER A 153 -8.12 -12.97 29.92
N VAL A 154 -8.04 -14.23 30.35
CA VAL A 154 -8.88 -15.34 29.83
C VAL A 154 -10.36 -15.03 30.00
N LYS A 155 -10.71 -14.39 31.12
CA LYS A 155 -12.09 -14.08 31.49
C LYS A 155 -12.73 -13.10 30.49
N GLU A 156 -11.99 -12.08 30.07
CA GLU A 156 -12.45 -11.11 29.06
C GLU A 156 -12.58 -11.74 27.67
N ALA A 157 -11.60 -12.55 27.26
CA ALA A 157 -11.67 -13.27 25.98
C ALA A 157 -12.86 -14.23 25.94
N VAL A 158 -13.11 -14.99 27.01
CA VAL A 158 -14.27 -15.88 27.13
C VAL A 158 -15.58 -15.07 27.09
N ALA A 159 -15.63 -13.93 27.78
CA ALA A 159 -16.81 -13.07 27.77
C ALA A 159 -17.12 -12.53 26.38
N SER A 160 -16.12 -12.07 25.64
CA SER A 160 -16.31 -11.59 24.27
C SER A 160 -16.65 -12.73 23.30
N ALA A 161 -16.00 -13.89 23.42
CA ALA A 161 -16.27 -15.04 22.58
C ALA A 161 -17.70 -15.59 22.73
N LEU A 162 -18.27 -15.51 23.94
CA LEU A 162 -19.62 -16.00 24.23
C LEU A 162 -20.71 -14.93 24.10
N GLU A 163 -20.37 -13.67 23.80
CA GLU A 163 -21.32 -12.55 23.84
C GLU A 163 -22.53 -12.81 22.92
N ASP A 164 -22.29 -13.04 21.64
CA ASP A 164 -23.35 -13.29 20.66
C ASP A 164 -24.09 -14.61 20.92
N VAL A 165 -23.40 -15.62 21.45
CA VAL A 165 -23.99 -16.92 21.81
C VAL A 165 -25.04 -16.72 22.90
N PHE A 166 -24.71 -15.94 23.93
CA PHE A 166 -25.66 -15.64 25.00
C PHE A 166 -26.79 -14.74 24.55
N LEU A 167 -26.52 -13.74 23.71
CA LEU A 167 -27.56 -12.82 23.22
C LEU A 167 -28.72 -13.53 22.51
N VAL A 168 -28.45 -14.66 21.84
CA VAL A 168 -29.47 -15.46 21.15
C VAL A 168 -29.91 -16.72 21.92
N ALA A 169 -29.32 -17.00 23.09
CA ALA A 169 -29.62 -18.19 23.87
C ALA A 169 -31.06 -18.16 24.42
N SER A 170 -31.70 -19.33 24.48
CA SER A 170 -33.02 -19.44 25.11
C SER A 170 -32.92 -19.28 26.64
N PRO A 171 -33.97 -18.80 27.33
CA PRO A 171 -33.94 -18.65 28.80
C PRO A 171 -33.61 -19.95 29.56
N SER A 172 -34.00 -21.12 29.03
CA SER A 172 -33.64 -22.42 29.61
C SER A 172 -32.15 -22.70 29.54
N VAL A 173 -31.50 -22.33 28.43
CA VAL A 173 -30.05 -22.50 28.22
C VAL A 173 -29.28 -21.54 29.12
N VAL A 174 -29.69 -20.27 29.18
CA VAL A 174 -29.13 -19.26 30.11
C VAL A 174 -29.22 -19.78 31.54
N ARG A 175 -30.37 -20.30 31.97
CA ARG A 175 -30.55 -20.84 33.31
C ARG A 175 -29.67 -22.06 33.59
N GLN A 176 -29.54 -22.97 32.63
CA GLN A 176 -28.70 -24.15 32.79
C GLN A 176 -27.23 -23.75 32.96
N GLU A 177 -26.76 -22.82 32.14
CA GLU A 177 -25.39 -22.32 32.20
C GLU A 177 -25.12 -21.56 33.50
N LEU A 178 -26.08 -20.73 33.96
CA LEU A 178 -25.98 -20.03 35.24
C LEU A 178 -25.81 -20.99 36.43
N ARG A 179 -26.47 -22.15 36.41
CA ARG A 179 -26.44 -23.13 37.51
C ARG A 179 -25.24 -24.07 37.45
N PHE A 180 -24.90 -24.56 36.27
CA PHE A 180 -23.96 -25.67 36.10
C PHE A 180 -22.73 -25.34 35.25
N GLY A 181 -22.71 -24.17 34.62
CA GLY A 181 -21.62 -23.72 33.75
C GLY A 181 -20.33 -23.46 34.51
N HIS A 182 -19.25 -23.34 33.73
CA HIS A 182 -17.95 -22.92 34.24
C HIS A 182 -18.02 -21.47 34.75
N ASP A 183 -17.19 -21.10 35.73
CA ASP A 183 -17.26 -19.78 36.36
C ASP A 183 -17.03 -18.63 35.37
N TYR A 184 -16.11 -18.80 34.40
CA TYR A 184 -15.90 -17.80 33.34
C TYR A 184 -17.12 -17.63 32.43
N SER A 185 -17.84 -18.73 32.17
CA SER A 185 -19.05 -18.72 31.36
C SER A 185 -20.22 -18.05 32.13
N LYS A 186 -20.34 -18.33 33.43
CA LYS A 186 -21.31 -17.64 34.31
C LYS A 186 -21.04 -16.13 34.39
N ILE A 187 -19.78 -15.72 34.55
CA ILE A 187 -19.39 -14.30 34.57
C ILE A 187 -19.76 -13.63 33.25
N ALA A 188 -19.43 -14.26 32.12
CA ALA A 188 -19.80 -13.79 30.79
C ALA A 188 -21.32 -13.61 30.66
N LEU A 189 -22.10 -14.64 31.03
CA LEU A 189 -23.56 -14.61 31.04
C LEU A 189 -24.12 -13.45 31.86
N LEU A 190 -23.66 -13.31 33.11
CA LEU A 190 -24.14 -12.28 34.04
C LEU A 190 -23.84 -10.86 33.54
N ARG A 191 -22.74 -10.65 32.81
CA ARG A 191 -22.41 -9.35 32.23
C ARG A 191 -23.21 -9.06 30.96
N THR A 192 -23.44 -10.07 30.11
CA THR A 192 -24.04 -9.90 28.78
C THR A 192 -25.57 -9.92 28.80
N VAL A 193 -26.18 -10.90 29.46
CA VAL A 193 -27.63 -11.18 29.36
C VAL A 193 -28.35 -11.18 30.70
N ALA A 194 -27.84 -10.45 31.70
CA ALA A 194 -28.54 -10.31 32.99
C ALA A 194 -29.99 -9.81 32.84
N ASN A 195 -30.28 -8.99 31.82
CA ASN A 195 -31.63 -8.50 31.53
C ASN A 195 -32.60 -9.60 31.08
N GLN A 196 -32.11 -10.77 30.65
CA GLN A 196 -32.93 -11.93 30.29
C GLN A 196 -33.26 -12.84 31.49
N LEU A 197 -32.59 -12.64 32.64
CA LEU A 197 -32.80 -13.45 33.84
C LEU A 197 -34.23 -13.30 34.37
N GLN A 198 -34.80 -14.41 34.82
CA GLN A 198 -36.16 -14.48 35.33
C GLN A 198 -36.15 -14.50 36.86
N SER A 199 -37.30 -14.24 37.50
CA SER A 199 -37.42 -14.23 38.97
C SER A 199 -36.96 -15.54 39.64
N GLU A 200 -37.09 -16.67 38.97
CA GLU A 200 -36.64 -18.00 39.43
C GLU A 200 -35.11 -18.14 39.50
N ASP A 201 -34.37 -17.26 38.83
CA ASP A 201 -32.90 -17.25 38.82
C ASP A 201 -32.33 -16.39 39.96
N PHE A 202 -33.19 -15.61 40.65
CA PHE A 202 -32.81 -14.65 41.67
C PHE A 202 -31.97 -15.26 42.79
N ASP A 203 -32.40 -16.38 43.38
CA ASP A 203 -31.70 -17.01 44.50
C ASP A 203 -30.29 -17.48 44.10
N THR A 204 -30.13 -17.93 42.85
CA THR A 204 -28.81 -18.32 42.32
C THR A 204 -27.90 -17.10 42.15
N VAL A 205 -28.41 -15.98 41.63
CA VAL A 205 -27.64 -14.75 41.49
C VAL A 205 -27.27 -14.16 42.86
N VAL A 206 -28.17 -14.22 43.84
CA VAL A 206 -27.86 -13.80 45.22
C VAL A 206 -26.73 -14.65 45.80
N GLN A 207 -26.79 -15.97 45.65
CA GLN A 207 -25.72 -16.86 46.10
C GLN A 207 -24.37 -16.54 45.42
N LEU A 208 -24.37 -16.32 44.10
CA LEU A 208 -23.15 -15.95 43.36
C LEU A 208 -22.62 -14.57 43.76
N SER A 209 -23.50 -13.67 44.21
CA SER A 209 -23.10 -12.37 44.75
C SER A 209 -22.33 -12.48 46.07
N GLU A 210 -22.35 -13.64 46.73
CA GLU A 210 -21.61 -13.92 47.96
C GLU A 210 -20.36 -14.77 47.71
N ALA A 211 -20.00 -15.00 46.44
CA ALA A 211 -18.81 -15.78 46.09
C ALA A 211 -17.51 -15.13 46.62
N ASP A 212 -16.55 -15.98 46.98
CA ASP A 212 -15.22 -15.56 47.40
C ASP A 212 -14.47 -14.86 46.26
N ASP A 213 -14.62 -15.38 45.02
CA ASP A 213 -14.05 -14.78 43.81
C ASP A 213 -14.65 -13.38 43.56
N PRO A 214 -13.85 -12.30 43.64
CA PRO A 214 -14.32 -10.93 43.45
C PRO A 214 -15.01 -10.69 42.11
N GLU A 215 -14.56 -11.37 41.06
CA GLU A 215 -15.10 -11.17 39.72
C GLU A 215 -16.49 -11.78 39.56
N MET A 216 -16.67 -13.03 39.98
CA MET A 216 -17.99 -13.66 40.08
C MET A 216 -18.94 -12.81 40.93
N ARG A 217 -18.47 -12.37 42.10
CA ARG A 217 -19.22 -11.51 43.00
C ARG A 217 -19.64 -10.21 42.31
N SER A 218 -18.71 -9.53 41.64
CA SER A 218 -18.97 -8.29 40.90
C SER A 218 -20.01 -8.47 39.79
N ALA A 219 -19.88 -9.53 38.96
CA ALA A 219 -20.79 -9.82 37.87
C ALA A 219 -22.21 -10.13 38.38
N ALA A 220 -22.30 -10.89 39.48
CA ALA A 220 -23.58 -11.20 40.11
C ALA A 220 -24.22 -9.93 40.71
N ILE A 221 -23.46 -9.05 41.37
CA ILE A 221 -23.98 -7.78 41.91
C ILE A 221 -24.51 -6.88 40.78
N GLU A 222 -23.80 -6.78 39.66
CA GLU A 222 -24.31 -6.06 38.48
C GLU A 222 -25.60 -6.66 37.91
N ALA A 223 -25.72 -8.00 37.93
CA ALA A 223 -26.91 -8.71 37.50
C ALA A 223 -28.09 -8.52 38.46
N LEU A 224 -27.86 -8.38 39.78
CA LEU A 224 -28.90 -8.08 40.76
C LEU A 224 -29.68 -6.80 40.42
N GLY A 225 -29.04 -5.85 39.73
CA GLY A 225 -29.69 -4.63 39.24
C GLY A 225 -30.87 -4.87 38.30
N GLN A 226 -31.00 -6.07 37.73
CA GLN A 226 -32.09 -6.46 36.81
C GLN A 226 -33.32 -7.02 37.53
N PHE A 227 -33.27 -7.18 38.86
CA PHE A 227 -34.38 -7.74 39.65
C PHE A 227 -35.10 -6.65 40.45
N ASP A 228 -36.43 -6.56 40.31
CA ASP A 228 -37.26 -5.69 41.14
C ASP A 228 -37.53 -6.29 42.54
N SER A 229 -36.47 -6.44 43.34
CA SER A 229 -36.54 -7.05 44.67
C SER A 229 -35.94 -6.13 45.74
N ALA A 230 -36.57 -6.07 46.91
CA ALA A 230 -36.02 -5.36 48.06
C ALA A 230 -34.70 -5.99 48.53
N ALA A 231 -34.57 -7.32 48.42
CA ALA A 231 -33.34 -8.03 48.75
C ALA A 231 -32.21 -7.69 47.76
N ALA A 232 -32.51 -7.52 46.47
CA ALA A 232 -31.55 -7.05 45.47
C ALA A 232 -31.02 -5.65 45.83
N LEU A 233 -31.94 -4.73 46.14
CA LEU A 233 -31.58 -3.37 46.58
C LEU A 233 -30.67 -3.40 47.81
N SER A 234 -31.05 -4.15 48.87
CA SER A 234 -30.26 -4.23 50.09
C SER A 234 -28.87 -4.82 49.87
N ARG A 235 -28.76 -5.84 49.00
CA ARG A 235 -27.46 -6.43 48.64
C ARG A 235 -26.57 -5.45 47.88
N ILE A 236 -27.11 -4.76 46.86
CA ILE A 236 -26.38 -3.74 46.11
C ILE A 236 -25.93 -2.60 47.03
N GLN A 237 -26.80 -2.13 47.92
CA GLN A 237 -26.47 -1.06 48.88
C GLN A 237 -25.34 -1.44 49.84
N LEU A 238 -25.33 -2.68 50.33
CA LEU A 238 -24.25 -3.19 51.19
C LEU A 238 -22.90 -3.11 50.47
N GLU A 239 -22.87 -3.49 49.19
CA GLU A 239 -21.64 -3.60 48.40
C GLU A 239 -21.14 -2.26 47.84
N LEU A 240 -21.92 -1.17 47.95
CA LEU A 240 -21.40 0.19 47.71
C LEU A 240 -20.29 0.57 48.69
N HIS A 241 -20.24 -0.07 49.85
CA HIS A 241 -19.26 0.16 50.90
C HIS A 241 -18.26 -1.00 51.04
N SER A 242 -18.18 -1.89 50.05
CA SER A 242 -17.22 -2.99 50.03
C SER A 242 -15.78 -2.45 50.07
N ASP A 243 -14.85 -3.15 50.73
CA ASP A 243 -13.43 -2.78 50.72
C ASP A 243 -12.82 -2.96 49.31
N ASP A 244 -13.42 -3.85 48.52
CA ASP A 244 -13.00 -4.18 47.16
C ASP A 244 -13.50 -3.14 46.12
N PRO A 245 -12.59 -2.40 45.44
CA PRO A 245 -12.97 -1.38 44.46
C PRO A 245 -13.77 -1.93 43.28
N GLN A 246 -13.50 -3.16 42.85
CA GLN A 246 -14.21 -3.78 41.72
C GLN A 246 -15.66 -4.05 42.08
N VAL A 247 -15.89 -4.47 43.33
CA VAL A 247 -17.22 -4.75 43.86
C VAL A 247 -18.03 -3.44 44.04
N ARG A 248 -17.40 -2.36 44.51
CA ARG A 248 -18.03 -1.03 44.56
C ARG A 248 -18.42 -0.52 43.17
N ALA A 249 -17.56 -0.75 42.17
CA ALA A 249 -17.85 -0.40 40.77
C ALA A 249 -19.01 -1.21 40.19
N ALA A 250 -19.08 -2.51 40.49
CA ALA A 250 -20.21 -3.34 40.13
C ALA A 250 -21.53 -2.87 40.77
N ALA A 251 -21.52 -2.57 42.07
CA ALA A 251 -22.70 -2.04 42.77
C ALA A 251 -23.17 -0.70 42.18
N THR A 252 -22.22 0.18 41.85
CA THR A 252 -22.49 1.47 41.19
C THR A 252 -23.09 1.26 39.80
N THR A 253 -22.51 0.37 39.02
CA THR A 253 -22.99 0.01 37.67
C THR A 253 -24.39 -0.59 37.73
N ALA A 254 -24.66 -1.46 38.71
CA ALA A 254 -25.97 -2.05 38.95
C ALA A 254 -27.04 -0.97 39.17
N ILE A 255 -26.72 0.06 39.96
CA ILE A 255 -27.60 1.19 40.22
C ILE A 255 -27.84 2.01 38.96
N MET A 256 -26.76 2.42 38.28
CA MET A 256 -26.82 3.28 37.10
C MET A 256 -27.63 2.64 35.95
N ARG A 257 -27.49 1.32 35.74
CA ARG A 257 -28.13 0.62 34.62
C ARG A 257 -29.50 0.01 34.93
N SER A 258 -29.94 0.00 36.19
CA SER A 258 -31.15 -0.73 36.59
C SER A 258 -32.41 -0.15 35.93
N PRO A 259 -33.30 -0.95 35.33
CA PRO A 259 -34.57 -0.43 34.82
C PRO A 259 -35.60 -0.17 35.93
N HIS A 260 -35.31 -0.56 37.18
CA HIS A 260 -36.30 -0.60 38.26
C HIS A 260 -36.25 0.64 39.13
N GLY A 261 -37.40 1.33 39.27
CA GLY A 261 -37.53 2.56 40.04
C GLY A 261 -37.04 2.46 41.50
N ARG A 262 -37.18 1.28 42.12
CA ARG A 262 -36.70 1.00 43.49
C ARG A 262 -35.18 1.18 43.63
N ILE A 263 -34.42 0.81 42.60
CA ILE A 263 -32.96 0.92 42.57
C ILE A 263 -32.54 2.30 42.03
N GLN A 264 -33.24 2.79 41.01
CA GLN A 264 -32.96 4.09 40.36
C GLN A 264 -33.03 5.29 41.32
N VAL A 265 -33.79 5.20 42.43
CA VAL A 265 -33.78 6.20 43.50
C VAL A 265 -32.38 6.49 44.06
N LEU A 266 -31.43 5.55 43.95
CA LEU A 266 -30.07 5.73 44.44
C LEU A 266 -29.13 6.45 43.47
N VAL A 267 -29.48 6.61 42.19
CA VAL A 267 -28.58 7.20 41.17
C VAL A 267 -28.10 8.59 41.59
N ASP A 268 -29.01 9.46 42.01
CA ASP A 268 -28.68 10.80 42.50
C ASP A 268 -27.70 10.77 43.68
N SER A 269 -27.88 9.84 44.61
CA SER A 269 -27.01 9.69 45.78
C SER A 269 -25.61 9.23 45.38
N VAL A 270 -25.51 8.31 44.43
CA VAL A 270 -24.24 7.75 43.95
C VAL A 270 -23.49 8.75 43.08
N ILE A 271 -24.19 9.62 42.36
CA ILE A 271 -23.55 10.74 41.63
C ILE A 271 -23.04 11.80 42.60
N SER A 272 -23.83 12.20 43.60
CA SER A 272 -23.43 13.25 44.54
C SER A 272 -22.37 12.80 45.57
N ASN A 273 -22.34 11.52 45.93
CA ASN A 273 -21.35 10.94 46.84
C ASN A 273 -20.82 9.63 46.22
N PRO A 274 -19.82 9.72 45.32
CA PRO A 274 -19.38 8.57 44.54
C PRO A 274 -18.64 7.54 45.41
N PRO A 275 -19.07 6.27 45.41
CA PRO A 275 -18.37 5.16 46.09
C PRO A 275 -17.12 4.67 45.30
N ILE A 276 -16.96 5.19 44.08
CA ILE A 276 -15.88 4.88 43.14
C ILE A 276 -15.10 6.16 42.80
N SER A 277 -13.98 6.04 42.08
CA SER A 277 -13.24 7.22 41.66
C SER A 277 -14.07 8.08 40.69
N LYS A 278 -13.84 9.41 40.70
CA LYS A 278 -14.51 10.32 39.75
C LYS A 278 -14.28 9.89 38.30
N THR A 279 -13.07 9.44 37.95
CA THR A 279 -12.75 8.93 36.60
C THR A 279 -13.64 7.76 36.20
N GLN A 280 -13.81 6.76 37.08
CA GLN A 280 -14.70 5.62 36.82
C GLN A 280 -16.16 6.06 36.72
N LEU A 281 -16.60 7.00 37.57
CA LEU A 281 -17.97 7.52 37.53
C LEU A 281 -18.24 8.29 36.22
N VAL A 282 -17.30 9.11 35.76
CA VAL A 282 -17.43 9.84 34.48
C VAL A 282 -17.55 8.86 33.31
N LYS A 283 -16.73 7.79 33.28
CA LYS A 283 -16.85 6.71 32.28
C LYS A 283 -18.24 6.05 32.32
N LEU A 284 -18.77 5.77 33.51
CA LEU A 284 -20.12 5.21 33.66
C LEU A 284 -21.21 6.17 33.21
N LEU A 285 -21.06 7.48 33.46
CA LEU A 285 -22.00 8.49 33.03
C LEU A 285 -22.08 8.61 31.51
N VAL A 286 -20.97 8.46 30.80
CA VAL A 286 -20.96 8.38 29.33
C VAL A 286 -21.79 7.18 28.85
N ARG A 287 -21.65 6.01 29.50
CA ARG A 287 -22.37 4.78 29.14
C ARG A 287 -23.85 4.80 29.54
N TYR A 288 -24.16 5.41 30.68
CA TYR A 288 -25.50 5.52 31.25
C TYR A 288 -25.80 6.99 31.58
N PRO A 289 -26.16 7.82 30.58
CA PRO A 289 -26.34 9.26 30.75
C PRO A 289 -27.40 9.61 31.78
N HIS A 290 -27.08 10.56 32.66
CA HIS A 290 -28.01 11.07 33.67
C HIS A 290 -27.91 12.61 33.78
N PRO A 291 -29.03 13.36 33.91
CA PRO A 291 -28.99 14.82 33.92
C PRO A 291 -28.09 15.45 34.98
N LYS A 292 -28.07 14.90 36.22
CA LYS A 292 -27.14 15.37 37.27
C LYS A 292 -25.68 15.01 37.00
N GLY A 293 -25.44 14.01 36.16
CA GLY A 293 -24.10 13.59 35.79
C GLY A 293 -23.37 14.65 34.97
N VAL A 294 -24.07 15.35 34.07
CA VAL A 294 -23.47 16.39 33.23
C VAL A 294 -22.83 17.50 34.08
N GLY A 295 -23.52 17.95 35.14
CA GLY A 295 -22.97 18.94 36.06
C GLY A 295 -21.74 18.45 36.84
N LEU A 296 -21.73 17.18 37.28
CA LEU A 296 -20.54 16.58 37.90
C LEU A 296 -19.35 16.54 36.92
N VAL A 297 -19.60 16.16 35.67
CA VAL A 297 -18.53 16.11 34.64
C VAL A 297 -17.98 17.51 34.36
N GLU A 298 -18.84 18.53 34.34
CA GLU A 298 -18.42 19.93 34.22
C GLU A 298 -17.52 20.36 35.41
N GLU A 299 -17.89 20.03 36.64
CA GLU A 299 -17.05 20.30 37.83
C GLU A 299 -15.66 19.66 37.70
N CYS A 300 -15.58 18.45 37.12
CA CYS A 300 -14.34 17.72 36.89
C CYS A 300 -13.37 18.42 35.92
N LEU A 301 -13.82 19.39 35.10
CA LEU A 301 -12.93 20.19 34.25
C LEU A 301 -11.97 21.10 35.03
N THR A 302 -12.22 21.30 36.33
CA THR A 302 -11.40 22.15 37.21
C THR A 302 -10.68 21.36 38.31
N ASP A 303 -10.73 20.03 38.24
CA ASP A 303 -10.09 19.15 39.22
C ASP A 303 -8.56 19.30 39.18
N GLU A 304 -7.87 19.02 40.30
CA GLU A 304 -6.41 19.09 40.39
C GLU A 304 -5.75 18.05 39.47
N ASP A 305 -6.38 16.88 39.31
CA ASP A 305 -5.89 15.82 38.44
C ASP A 305 -6.13 16.11 36.95
N ALA A 306 -5.05 16.28 36.20
CA ALA A 306 -5.09 16.53 34.76
C ALA A 306 -5.68 15.35 33.96
N ALA A 307 -5.48 14.11 34.41
CA ALA A 307 -6.04 12.94 33.73
C ALA A 307 -7.58 12.94 33.81
N LEU A 308 -8.13 13.26 34.98
CA LEU A 308 -9.57 13.45 35.14
C LEU A 308 -10.12 14.60 34.28
N ARG A 309 -9.41 15.74 34.17
CA ARG A 309 -9.82 16.84 33.28
C ARG A 309 -9.90 16.39 31.81
N VAL A 310 -8.95 15.58 31.34
CA VAL A 310 -8.98 14.98 29.99
C VAL A 310 -10.20 14.08 29.81
N VAL A 311 -10.48 13.20 30.77
CA VAL A 311 -11.64 12.30 30.71
C VAL A 311 -12.96 13.10 30.71
N ALA A 312 -13.02 14.17 31.50
CA ALA A 312 -14.17 15.06 31.55
C ALA A 312 -14.43 15.80 30.22
N LEU A 313 -13.37 16.29 29.54
CA LEU A 313 -13.48 16.93 28.21
C LEU A 313 -14.11 16.00 27.17
N HIS A 314 -13.64 14.75 27.10
CA HIS A 314 -14.20 13.73 26.21
C HIS A 314 -15.63 13.39 26.61
N ALA A 315 -15.90 13.22 27.90
CA ALA A 315 -17.24 12.87 28.39
C ALA A 315 -18.28 13.95 28.07
N LEU A 316 -17.96 15.24 28.23
CA LEU A 316 -18.89 16.33 27.84
C LEU A 316 -19.13 16.38 26.34
N SER A 317 -18.12 16.03 25.54
CA SER A 317 -18.24 15.96 24.09
C SER A 317 -19.22 14.87 23.64
N VAL A 318 -19.24 13.73 24.34
CA VAL A 318 -20.15 12.60 24.06
C VAL A 318 -21.55 12.83 24.66
N LEU A 319 -21.63 13.30 25.90
CA LEU A 319 -22.90 13.54 26.61
C LEU A 319 -23.68 14.72 26.03
N GLY A 320 -22.98 15.67 25.42
CA GLY A 320 -23.52 16.92 24.94
C GLY A 320 -23.68 17.94 26.07
N HIS A 321 -23.13 19.14 25.85
CA HIS A 321 -23.29 20.28 26.76
C HIS A 321 -23.67 21.54 25.98
N PRO A 322 -24.66 22.34 26.42
CA PRO A 322 -25.06 23.56 25.71
C PRO A 322 -23.94 24.59 25.52
N GLN A 323 -22.94 24.59 26.40
CA GLN A 323 -21.79 25.50 26.38
C GLN A 323 -20.48 24.76 26.06
N LEU A 324 -20.55 23.60 25.39
CA LEU A 324 -19.41 22.73 25.17
C LEU A 324 -18.19 23.45 24.55
N ILE A 325 -18.40 24.26 23.51
CA ILE A 325 -17.30 24.96 22.82
C ILE A 325 -16.56 25.89 23.78
N SER A 326 -17.29 26.70 24.56
CA SER A 326 -16.70 27.61 25.55
C SER A 326 -15.92 26.85 26.62
N LEU A 327 -16.45 25.72 27.10
CA LEU A 327 -15.76 24.90 28.11
C LEU A 327 -14.47 24.27 27.58
N ILE A 328 -14.44 23.83 26.32
CA ILE A 328 -13.22 23.31 25.70
C ILE A 328 -12.22 24.45 25.44
N GLU A 329 -12.70 25.60 24.97
CA GLU A 329 -11.87 26.80 24.73
C GLU A 329 -11.17 27.27 26.01
N ASP A 330 -11.87 27.28 27.15
CA ASP A 330 -11.29 27.58 28.46
C ASP A 330 -10.14 26.63 28.86
N ARG A 331 -10.08 25.42 28.28
CA ARG A 331 -9.01 24.44 28.53
C ARG A 331 -7.82 24.57 27.57
N LEU A 332 -7.88 25.42 26.56
CA LEU A 332 -6.71 25.77 25.75
C LEU A 332 -5.63 26.52 26.55
N ASN A 333 -6.01 27.11 27.69
CA ASN A 333 -5.12 27.80 28.62
C ASN A 333 -4.80 26.97 29.88
N ASP A 334 -5.06 25.65 29.86
CA ASP A 334 -4.78 24.78 31.01
C ASP A 334 -3.27 24.72 31.31
N SER A 335 -2.92 24.59 32.60
CA SER A 335 -1.52 24.49 33.02
C SER A 335 -0.84 23.22 32.50
N ASN A 336 -1.61 22.16 32.28
CA ASN A 336 -1.12 20.88 31.77
C ASN A 336 -1.19 20.83 30.23
N GLU A 337 -0.05 20.53 29.60
CA GLU A 337 0.07 20.44 28.14
C GLU A 337 -0.85 19.40 27.50
N LYS A 338 -1.04 18.22 28.13
CA LYS A 338 -1.92 17.17 27.59
C LYS A 338 -3.36 17.65 27.53
N VAL A 339 -3.83 18.39 28.54
CA VAL A 339 -5.18 18.95 28.57
C VAL A 339 -5.35 19.97 27.43
N ARG A 340 -4.36 20.85 27.21
CA ARG A 340 -4.38 21.82 26.10
C ARG A 340 -4.45 21.13 24.74
N LYS A 341 -3.63 20.11 24.51
CA LYS A 341 -3.60 19.32 23.26
C LYS A 341 -4.93 18.62 22.98
N VAL A 342 -5.52 17.99 24.00
CA VAL A 342 -6.85 17.36 23.89
C VAL A 342 -7.92 18.40 23.58
N ALA A 343 -7.91 19.53 24.29
CA ALA A 343 -8.86 20.62 24.05
C ALA A 343 -8.76 21.16 22.61
N PHE A 344 -7.53 21.39 22.13
CA PHE A 344 -7.29 21.82 20.76
C PHE A 344 -7.74 20.78 19.72
N THR A 345 -7.44 19.51 19.96
CA THR A 345 -7.87 18.41 19.07
C THR A 345 -9.40 18.35 18.97
N LEU A 346 -10.08 18.37 20.12
CA LEU A 346 -11.55 18.33 20.20
C LEU A 346 -12.17 19.54 19.49
N LEU A 347 -11.67 20.76 19.71
CA LEU A 347 -12.16 21.94 18.99
C LEU A 347 -11.91 21.86 17.49
N SER A 348 -10.74 21.38 17.09
CA SER A 348 -10.36 21.36 15.67
C SER A 348 -11.21 20.41 14.83
N GLN A 349 -11.74 19.34 15.45
CA GLN A 349 -12.59 18.34 14.79
C GLN A 349 -14.06 18.76 14.68
N ARG A 350 -14.41 19.92 15.25
CA ARG A 350 -15.78 20.41 15.29
C ARG A 350 -16.12 21.29 14.10
N PRO A 351 -17.30 21.11 13.48
CA PRO A 351 -17.73 21.90 12.32
C PRO A 351 -18.31 23.26 12.70
N GLU A 352 -18.57 23.53 13.98
CA GLU A 352 -19.13 24.81 14.42
C GLU A 352 -18.16 25.98 14.20
N ARG A 353 -18.69 27.11 13.73
CA ARG A 353 -17.90 28.31 13.40
C ARG A 353 -17.11 28.82 14.60
N GLU A 354 -17.72 28.81 15.78
CA GLU A 354 -17.06 29.25 17.01
C GLU A 354 -15.85 28.37 17.36
N ALA A 355 -15.94 27.06 17.11
CA ALA A 355 -14.84 26.12 17.34
C ALA A 355 -13.71 26.28 16.31
N GLU A 356 -14.06 26.57 15.05
CA GLU A 356 -13.09 26.90 14.00
C GLU A 356 -12.34 28.19 14.33
N GLU A 357 -13.05 29.27 14.72
CA GLU A 357 -12.45 30.54 15.11
C GLU A 357 -11.51 30.39 16.32
N ALA A 358 -11.92 29.63 17.35
CA ALA A 358 -11.08 29.32 18.51
C ALA A 358 -9.82 28.52 18.13
N SER A 359 -9.97 27.50 17.27
CA SER A 359 -8.85 26.67 16.81
C SER A 359 -7.83 27.48 16.00
N LEU A 360 -8.29 28.32 15.07
CA LEU A 360 -7.43 29.21 14.29
C LEU A 360 -6.67 30.20 15.19
N SER A 361 -7.37 30.80 16.16
CA SER A 361 -6.78 31.73 17.13
C SER A 361 -5.70 31.05 17.98
N TYR A 362 -5.96 29.83 18.45
CA TYR A 362 -5.00 29.08 19.24
C TYR A 362 -3.78 28.64 18.43
N ALA A 363 -3.98 28.15 17.20
CA ALA A 363 -2.90 27.80 16.29
C ALA A 363 -1.96 28.99 16.03
N LYS A 364 -2.50 30.21 15.86
CA LYS A 364 -1.69 31.45 15.77
C LYS A 364 -0.87 31.69 17.03
N THR A 365 -1.44 31.45 18.20
CA THR A 365 -0.75 31.63 19.49
C THR A 365 0.41 30.66 19.63
N LEU A 366 0.19 29.38 19.32
CA LEU A 366 1.24 28.35 19.30
C LEU A 366 2.38 28.72 18.33
N LEU A 367 2.05 29.07 17.08
CA LEU A 367 3.08 29.45 16.11
C LEU A 367 3.91 30.65 16.57
N ASN A 368 3.28 31.67 17.16
CA ASN A 368 3.97 32.86 17.69
C ASN A 368 4.86 32.54 18.91
N SER A 369 4.51 31.52 19.69
CA SER A 369 5.32 31.07 20.83
C SER A 369 6.55 30.24 20.42
N GLY A 370 6.64 29.83 19.16
CA GLY A 370 7.70 28.95 18.68
C GLY A 370 7.31 27.47 18.65
N GLU A 371 6.13 27.10 19.10
CA GLU A 371 5.66 25.70 19.08
C GLU A 371 5.24 25.27 17.65
N LEU A 372 5.62 24.05 17.26
CA LEU A 372 5.20 23.38 16.02
C LEU A 372 5.22 21.86 16.24
N ASP A 373 4.27 21.37 17.04
CA ASP A 373 4.13 19.93 17.30
C ASP A 373 3.25 19.22 16.27
N GLU A 374 3.18 17.90 16.38
CA GLU A 374 2.40 17.03 15.48
C GLU A 374 0.91 17.41 15.42
N THR A 375 0.32 17.84 16.54
CA THR A 375 -1.10 18.19 16.61
C THR A 375 -1.37 19.47 15.80
N LEU A 376 -0.49 20.47 15.95
CA LEU A 376 -0.57 21.70 15.18
C LEU A 376 -0.29 21.47 13.70
N VAL A 377 0.69 20.65 13.36
CA VAL A 377 1.02 20.31 11.96
C VAL A 377 -0.17 19.64 11.28
N ALA A 378 -0.79 18.63 11.92
CA ALA A 378 -1.96 17.95 11.39
C ALA A 378 -3.14 18.91 11.19
N PHE A 379 -3.33 19.86 12.12
CA PHE A 379 -4.33 20.92 11.96
C PHE A 379 -4.06 21.81 10.74
N LEU A 380 -2.82 22.31 10.60
CA LEU A 380 -2.44 23.21 9.49
C LEU A 380 -2.58 22.53 8.13
N GLN A 381 -2.19 21.26 8.00
CA GLN A 381 -2.32 20.47 6.77
C GLN A 381 -3.78 20.26 6.35
N ARG A 382 -4.68 20.13 7.33
CA ARG A 382 -6.12 19.94 7.08
C ARG A 382 -6.81 21.24 6.70
N VAL A 383 -6.53 22.32 7.44
CA VAL A 383 -7.23 23.60 7.23
C VAL A 383 -6.68 24.35 6.03
N ARG A 384 -5.38 24.23 5.75
CA ARG A 384 -4.67 24.87 4.63
C ARG A 384 -4.93 26.38 4.51
N ASN A 385 -5.07 27.07 5.64
CA ASN A 385 -5.39 28.50 5.64
C ASN A 385 -4.13 29.34 5.35
N PRO A 386 -4.11 30.16 4.29
CA PRO A 386 -2.94 30.98 3.92
C PRO A 386 -2.51 32.00 4.99
N GLU A 387 -3.39 32.36 5.94
CA GLU A 387 -3.06 33.31 7.00
C GLU A 387 -1.90 32.84 7.91
N PHE A 388 -1.60 31.54 7.92
CA PHE A 388 -0.48 30.98 8.68
C PHE A 388 0.86 31.10 7.96
N ALA A 389 0.87 31.33 6.64
CA ALA A 389 2.08 31.32 5.84
C ALA A 389 3.12 32.36 6.33
N PRO A 390 2.77 33.62 6.69
CA PRO A 390 3.74 34.58 7.25
C PRO A 390 4.33 34.16 8.61
N LEU A 391 3.59 33.37 9.40
CA LEU A 391 4.08 32.85 10.69
C LEU A 391 5.02 31.66 10.47
N LEU A 392 4.70 30.79 9.51
CA LEU A 392 5.54 29.67 9.10
C LEU A 392 6.86 30.15 8.49
N VAL A 393 6.86 31.21 7.68
CA VAL A 393 8.09 31.80 7.12
C VAL A 393 9.09 32.19 8.21
N LYS A 394 8.63 32.70 9.37
CA LYS A 394 9.51 33.06 10.50
C LYS A 394 10.22 31.85 11.11
N LYS A 395 9.68 30.65 10.91
CA LYS A 395 10.27 29.39 11.40
C LYS A 395 11.31 28.79 10.45
N LEU A 396 11.50 29.34 9.25
CA LEU A 396 12.54 28.86 8.33
C LEU A 396 13.97 29.06 8.85
N ASP A 397 14.17 29.92 9.85
CA ASP A 397 15.46 30.22 10.48
C ASP A 397 15.90 29.19 11.55
N THR A 398 15.16 28.08 11.71
CA THR A 398 15.54 26.99 12.62
C THR A 398 16.83 26.30 12.16
N GLU A 399 17.66 25.85 13.12
CA GLU A 399 18.84 25.01 12.84
C GLU A 399 18.45 23.54 12.56
N ASN A 400 17.22 23.14 12.87
CA ASN A 400 16.73 21.79 12.64
C ASN A 400 16.22 21.62 11.19
N VAL A 401 16.95 20.86 10.38
CA VAL A 401 16.61 20.60 8.97
C VAL A 401 15.27 19.88 8.82
N GLU A 402 14.90 18.97 9.72
CA GLU A 402 13.61 18.27 9.67
C GLU A 402 12.44 19.22 9.90
N GLU A 403 12.56 20.11 10.90
CA GLU A 403 11.58 21.17 11.15
C GLU A 403 11.51 22.13 9.96
N GLN A 404 12.66 22.49 9.37
CA GLN A 404 12.70 23.36 8.20
C GLN A 404 11.99 22.73 6.98
N ILE A 405 12.22 21.44 6.70
CA ILE A 405 11.52 20.69 5.63
C ILE A 405 10.02 20.63 5.89
N MET A 406 9.62 20.36 7.14
CA MET A 406 8.22 20.35 7.54
C MET A 406 7.55 21.71 7.30
N VAL A 407 8.22 22.80 7.69
CA VAL A 407 7.75 24.18 7.46
C VAL A 407 7.64 24.48 5.96
N ILE A 408 8.63 24.07 5.15
CA ILE A 408 8.59 24.25 3.69
C ILE A 408 7.43 23.47 3.08
N SER A 409 7.18 22.24 3.53
CA SER A 409 6.04 21.43 3.06
C SER A 409 4.70 22.08 3.41
N LEU A 410 4.54 22.57 4.64
CA LEU A 410 3.35 23.32 5.05
C LEU A 410 3.17 24.58 4.18
N LEU A 411 4.25 25.32 3.93
CA LEU A 411 4.23 26.47 3.02
C LEU A 411 3.86 26.06 1.60
N GLY A 412 4.25 24.89 1.11
CA GLY A 412 3.80 24.34 -0.18
C GLY A 412 2.29 24.09 -0.25
N GLN A 413 1.65 23.77 0.88
CA GLN A 413 0.20 23.54 0.94
C GLN A 413 -0.62 24.82 1.18
N THR A 414 -0.06 25.80 1.89
CA THR A 414 -0.81 26.99 2.35
C THR A 414 -0.32 28.31 1.78
N GLY A 415 0.90 28.35 1.27
CA GLY A 415 1.59 29.55 0.84
C GLY A 415 0.98 30.21 -0.39
N ASP A 416 1.40 31.44 -0.63
CA ASP A 416 1.06 32.25 -1.78
C ASP A 416 2.31 32.64 -2.58
N LEU A 417 2.12 33.48 -3.60
CA LEU A 417 3.20 33.98 -4.44
C LEU A 417 4.30 34.70 -3.62
N GLU A 418 3.96 35.44 -2.56
CA GLU A 418 4.93 36.14 -1.74
C GLU A 418 5.81 35.14 -0.97
N THR A 419 5.21 34.11 -0.38
CA THR A 419 5.97 33.05 0.29
C THR A 419 6.84 32.25 -0.66
N ASN A 420 6.38 32.01 -1.89
CA ASN A 420 7.17 31.36 -2.93
C ASN A 420 8.40 32.18 -3.32
N GLU A 421 8.27 33.50 -3.45
CA GLU A 421 9.40 34.40 -3.68
C GLU A 421 10.38 34.42 -2.50
N ILE A 422 9.88 34.23 -1.27
CA ILE A 422 10.75 34.12 -0.08
C ILE A 422 11.53 32.80 -0.12
N LEU A 423 10.88 31.66 -0.36
CA LEU A 423 11.53 30.36 -0.49
C LEU A 423 12.58 30.38 -1.61
N ALA A 424 12.27 30.99 -2.75
CA ALA A 424 13.17 31.07 -3.87
C ALA A 424 14.39 31.98 -3.60
N ARG A 425 14.20 33.14 -2.97
CA ARG A 425 15.33 34.02 -2.58
C ARG A 425 16.28 33.35 -1.59
N ARG A 426 15.73 32.52 -0.70
CA ARG A 426 16.47 31.77 0.32
C ARG A 426 16.99 30.42 -0.16
N PHE A 427 16.68 30.01 -1.39
CA PHE A 427 17.00 28.68 -1.91
C PHE A 427 18.46 28.27 -1.70
N LYS A 428 19.39 29.21 -1.92
CA LYS A 428 20.84 28.98 -1.78
C LYS A 428 21.28 28.76 -0.32
N ASP A 429 20.52 29.25 0.65
CA ASP A 429 20.84 29.23 2.08
C ASP A 429 20.47 27.88 2.72
N PHE A 430 19.68 27.05 2.03
CA PHE A 430 19.22 25.75 2.50
C PHE A 430 20.20 24.61 2.18
N GLU A 431 20.18 23.56 3.00
CA GLU A 431 20.83 22.28 2.71
C GLU A 431 20.12 21.52 1.58
N LEU A 432 20.69 20.38 1.15
CA LEU A 432 20.23 19.66 -0.05
C LEU A 432 18.77 19.19 0.09
N GLU A 433 18.43 18.60 1.23
CA GLU A 433 17.11 18.04 1.54
C GLU A 433 16.05 19.16 1.61
N ALA A 434 16.38 20.28 2.24
CA ALA A 434 15.52 21.45 2.27
C ALA A 434 15.37 22.11 0.88
N LYS A 435 16.43 22.15 0.05
CA LYS A 435 16.32 22.60 -1.36
C LYS A 435 15.36 21.72 -2.17
N GLN A 436 15.40 20.40 -1.98
CA GLN A 436 14.47 19.48 -2.61
C GLN A 436 13.02 19.79 -2.18
N ALA A 437 12.80 19.98 -0.88
CA ALA A 437 11.49 20.37 -0.35
C ALA A 437 10.99 21.69 -0.94
N VAL A 438 11.88 22.69 -1.14
CA VAL A 438 11.50 23.96 -1.78
C VAL A 438 11.07 23.73 -3.23
N LEU A 439 11.83 22.97 -4.02
CA LEU A 439 11.46 22.67 -5.41
C LEU A 439 10.09 21.97 -5.49
N SER A 440 9.84 20.99 -4.61
CA SER A 440 8.55 20.30 -4.52
C SER A 440 7.41 21.24 -4.11
N ALA A 441 7.60 22.06 -3.09
CA ALA A 441 6.60 23.02 -2.62
C ALA A 441 6.22 24.03 -3.72
N LEU A 442 7.21 24.57 -4.43
CA LEU A 442 6.97 25.51 -5.53
C LEU A 442 6.27 24.85 -6.72
N GLN A 443 6.59 23.59 -7.00
CA GLN A 443 5.92 22.81 -8.06
C GLN A 443 4.47 22.51 -7.71
N GLU A 444 4.19 22.10 -6.46
CA GLU A 444 2.83 21.82 -5.97
C GLU A 444 1.91 23.04 -6.09
N GLN A 445 2.46 24.24 -5.86
CA GLN A 445 1.74 25.50 -6.02
C GLN A 445 1.67 26.04 -7.45
N HIS A 446 2.28 25.35 -8.42
CA HIS A 446 2.44 25.84 -9.79
C HIS A 446 3.05 27.27 -9.82
N SER A 447 4.00 27.53 -8.94
CA SER A 447 4.62 28.85 -8.80
C SER A 447 5.42 29.22 -10.04
N PRO A 448 5.28 30.44 -10.60
CA PRO A 448 6.07 30.87 -11.75
C PRO A 448 7.58 30.92 -11.45
N VAL A 449 7.96 31.04 -10.19
CA VAL A 449 9.37 31.07 -9.75
C VAL A 449 9.98 29.66 -9.75
N ALA A 450 9.16 28.59 -9.75
CA ALA A 450 9.65 27.22 -9.85
C ALA A 450 10.45 27.01 -11.14
N ARG A 451 9.95 27.53 -12.28
CA ARG A 451 10.68 27.56 -13.55
C ARG A 451 12.04 28.20 -13.43
N GLU A 452 12.11 29.41 -12.89
CA GLU A 452 13.35 30.19 -12.84
C GLU A 452 14.43 29.44 -12.04
N LEU A 453 14.02 28.86 -10.90
CA LEU A 453 14.90 28.02 -10.09
C LEU A 453 15.30 26.73 -10.79
N ALA A 454 14.38 26.06 -11.48
CA ALA A 454 14.67 24.85 -12.22
C ALA A 454 15.66 25.13 -13.37
N VAL A 455 15.49 26.23 -14.11
CA VAL A 455 16.46 26.65 -15.13
C VAL A 455 17.83 26.93 -14.52
N ALA A 456 17.89 27.55 -13.34
CA ALA A 456 19.16 27.81 -12.66
C ALA A 456 19.87 26.53 -12.17
N ASN A 457 19.13 25.44 -11.92
CA ASN A 457 19.63 24.20 -11.32
C ASN A 457 19.68 23.00 -12.28
N ILE A 458 19.28 23.14 -13.54
CA ILE A 458 19.34 22.07 -14.55
C ILE A 458 20.77 21.51 -14.76
N ASN A 459 21.79 22.33 -14.47
CA ASN A 459 23.22 21.98 -14.57
C ASN A 459 23.91 21.90 -13.19
N ASN A 460 23.15 21.73 -12.10
CA ASN A 460 23.70 21.62 -10.75
C ASN A 460 24.62 20.39 -10.64
N GLN A 461 25.62 20.40 -9.75
CA GLN A 461 26.49 19.24 -9.52
C GLN A 461 25.75 18.08 -8.83
N GLU A 462 24.72 18.39 -8.04
CA GLU A 462 23.87 17.39 -7.39
C GLU A 462 22.86 16.78 -8.38
N SER A 463 22.93 15.47 -8.59
CA SER A 463 22.09 14.74 -9.55
C SER A 463 20.60 14.85 -9.23
N THR A 464 20.24 14.83 -7.95
CA THR A 464 18.85 14.97 -7.47
C THR A 464 18.26 16.33 -7.85
N LEU A 465 19.01 17.43 -7.66
CA LEU A 465 18.53 18.78 -8.01
C LEU A 465 18.39 18.94 -9.52
N ARG A 466 19.30 18.36 -10.32
CA ARG A 466 19.16 18.32 -11.78
C ARG A 466 17.88 17.59 -12.20
N GLY A 467 17.65 16.39 -11.68
CA GLY A 467 16.48 15.57 -11.98
C GLY A 467 15.17 16.26 -11.61
N MET A 468 15.08 16.83 -10.41
CA MET A 468 13.92 17.62 -9.99
C MET A 468 13.69 18.84 -10.89
N SER A 469 14.76 19.54 -11.28
CA SER A 469 14.67 20.69 -12.18
C SER A 469 14.14 20.30 -13.56
N LEU A 470 14.63 19.18 -14.13
CA LEU A 470 14.11 18.66 -15.41
C LEU A 470 12.63 18.30 -15.30
N ASN A 471 12.21 17.65 -14.21
CA ASN A 471 10.81 17.29 -13.98
C ASN A 471 9.90 18.51 -13.86
N ILE A 472 10.33 19.56 -13.14
CA ILE A 472 9.59 20.83 -13.04
C ILE A 472 9.41 21.45 -14.42
N LEU A 473 10.50 21.54 -15.19
CA LEU A 473 10.47 22.13 -16.53
C LEU A 473 9.53 21.37 -17.48
N VAL A 474 9.59 20.04 -17.48
CA VAL A 474 8.70 19.18 -18.29
C VAL A 474 7.25 19.33 -17.85
N ALA A 475 6.98 19.36 -16.53
CA ALA A 475 5.62 19.48 -15.99
C ALA A 475 4.96 20.83 -16.29
N GLU A 476 5.72 21.93 -16.18
CA GLU A 476 5.21 23.25 -16.55
C GLU A 476 5.02 23.41 -18.06
N GLY A 477 5.89 22.77 -18.85
CA GLY A 477 5.88 22.82 -20.30
C GLY A 477 6.03 24.23 -20.89
N GLY A 478 5.51 24.40 -22.10
CA GLY A 478 5.55 25.66 -22.83
C GLY A 478 6.72 25.77 -23.83
N PRO A 479 6.58 26.65 -24.85
CA PRO A 479 7.52 26.71 -25.98
C PRO A 479 8.91 27.21 -25.61
N GLU A 480 9.07 27.84 -24.44
CA GLU A 480 10.35 28.37 -23.95
C GLU A 480 11.21 27.31 -23.26
N VAL A 481 10.58 26.25 -22.73
CA VAL A 481 11.28 25.16 -22.01
C VAL A 481 12.03 24.25 -22.97
N GLU A 482 11.42 23.85 -24.08
CA GLU A 482 12.01 22.91 -25.04
C GLU A 482 13.42 23.39 -25.51
N PRO A 483 13.63 24.65 -25.93
CA PRO A 483 14.97 25.14 -26.27
C PRO A 483 16.01 25.05 -25.14
N ILE A 484 15.59 25.21 -23.89
CA ILE A 484 16.48 25.17 -22.71
C ILE A 484 16.99 23.75 -22.49
N ILE A 485 16.09 22.76 -22.49
CA ILE A 485 16.43 21.34 -22.31
C ILE A 485 17.26 20.85 -23.50
N LEU A 486 16.84 21.16 -24.75
CA LEU A 486 17.57 20.76 -25.96
C LEU A 486 18.98 21.37 -26.04
N LYS A 487 19.20 22.56 -25.47
CA LYS A 487 20.54 23.17 -25.39
C LYS A 487 21.49 22.34 -24.55
N GLN A 488 21.01 21.68 -23.49
CA GLN A 488 21.86 20.81 -22.66
C GLN A 488 22.30 19.58 -23.44
N LEU A 489 21.38 18.92 -24.17
CA LEU A 489 21.73 17.76 -24.99
C LEU A 489 22.78 18.12 -26.06
N LYS A 490 22.61 19.27 -26.72
CA LYS A 490 23.60 19.80 -27.69
C LYS A 490 24.94 20.15 -27.07
N ALA A 491 25.00 20.48 -25.79
CA ALA A 491 26.27 20.73 -25.11
C ALA A 491 27.02 19.41 -24.90
N ILE A 492 26.30 18.35 -24.51
CA ILE A 492 26.85 16.99 -24.37
C ILE A 492 27.37 16.48 -25.72
N GLN A 493 26.56 16.61 -26.79
CA GLN A 493 26.88 16.15 -28.14
C GLN A 493 28.14 16.81 -28.76
N LYS A 494 28.63 17.92 -28.20
CA LYS A 494 29.89 18.57 -28.65
C LYS A 494 31.13 17.91 -28.08
N SER A 495 30.99 17.09 -27.05
CA SER A 495 32.09 16.33 -26.46
C SER A 495 32.37 15.06 -27.27
N ASN A 496 33.64 14.67 -27.34
CA ASN A 496 34.04 13.34 -27.84
C ASN A 496 34.22 12.33 -26.71
N ASP A 497 34.07 12.77 -25.45
CA ASP A 497 34.15 11.90 -24.28
C ASP A 497 32.79 11.24 -24.01
N PRO A 498 32.76 9.99 -23.53
CA PRO A 498 31.52 9.31 -23.17
C PRO A 498 30.78 10.12 -22.09
N PRO A 499 29.49 10.41 -22.30
CA PRO A 499 28.76 11.27 -21.38
C PRO A 499 28.34 10.49 -20.12
N ASP A 500 28.32 11.18 -18.99
CA ASP A 500 27.87 10.62 -17.70
C ASP A 500 26.40 10.22 -17.76
N SER A 501 26.09 8.94 -17.52
CA SER A 501 24.75 8.40 -17.62
C SER A 501 23.81 8.93 -16.53
N GLU A 502 24.32 9.30 -15.36
CA GLU A 502 23.53 9.99 -14.31
C GLU A 502 23.03 11.36 -14.77
N TYR A 503 23.68 11.95 -15.78
CA TYR A 503 23.26 13.21 -16.37
C TYR A 503 22.44 13.01 -17.66
N VAL A 504 22.85 12.09 -18.53
CA VAL A 504 22.17 11.85 -19.82
C VAL A 504 20.81 11.22 -19.64
N ASN A 505 20.66 10.22 -18.78
CA ASN A 505 19.42 9.44 -18.69
C ASN A 505 18.20 10.30 -18.30
N PRO A 506 18.25 11.14 -17.25
CA PRO A 506 17.14 12.04 -16.93
C PRO A 506 16.88 13.08 -18.03
N LEU A 507 17.94 13.51 -18.74
CA LEU A 507 17.82 14.51 -19.79
C LEU A 507 17.12 13.97 -21.04
N VAL A 508 17.47 12.76 -21.51
CA VAL A 508 16.80 12.16 -22.66
C VAL A 508 15.36 11.75 -22.33
N ASP A 509 15.08 11.29 -21.11
CA ASP A 509 13.70 11.04 -20.63
C ASP A 509 12.88 12.33 -20.60
N ALA A 510 13.45 13.44 -20.10
CA ALA A 510 12.80 14.74 -20.12
C ALA A 510 12.46 15.20 -21.55
N ILE A 511 13.38 15.03 -22.49
CA ILE A 511 13.16 15.37 -23.90
C ILE A 511 12.11 14.44 -24.53
N ALA A 512 12.08 13.16 -24.15
CA ALA A 512 11.05 12.24 -24.60
C ALA A 512 9.66 12.72 -24.19
N ARG A 513 9.48 13.11 -22.93
CA ARG A 513 8.19 13.56 -22.37
C ARG A 513 7.68 14.88 -22.97
N LEU A 514 8.56 15.76 -23.46
CA LEU A 514 8.13 16.97 -24.20
C LEU A 514 7.38 16.63 -25.49
N ASN A 515 7.67 15.47 -26.10
CA ASN A 515 6.96 14.88 -27.24
C ASN A 515 6.71 15.83 -28.44
N GLY A 516 7.64 16.74 -28.71
CA GLY A 516 7.61 17.65 -29.86
C GLY A 516 8.45 17.16 -31.05
N SER A 517 8.19 17.65 -32.27
CA SER A 517 8.96 17.27 -33.46
C SER A 517 10.45 17.68 -33.38
N LYS A 518 10.75 18.81 -32.71
CA LYS A 518 12.15 19.20 -32.44
C LYS A 518 12.82 18.27 -31.43
N SER A 519 12.06 17.84 -30.42
CA SER A 519 12.52 16.86 -29.42
C SER A 519 12.81 15.50 -30.06
N LYS A 520 11.91 14.99 -30.91
CA LYS A 520 12.12 13.77 -31.73
C LYS A 520 13.40 13.89 -32.57
N LYS A 521 13.54 14.99 -33.31
CA LYS A 521 14.72 15.25 -34.14
C LYS A 521 16.01 15.30 -33.33
N ALA A 522 15.99 15.97 -32.17
CA ALA A 522 17.17 16.08 -31.32
C ALA A 522 17.60 14.72 -30.73
N LEU A 523 16.65 13.87 -30.32
CA LEU A 523 16.95 12.52 -29.88
C LEU A 523 17.49 11.65 -31.02
N ALA A 524 16.96 11.78 -32.24
CA ALA A 524 17.48 11.06 -33.41
C ALA A 524 18.93 11.49 -33.75
N GLU A 525 19.21 12.80 -33.74
CA GLU A 525 20.58 13.33 -33.94
C GLU A 525 21.55 12.85 -32.83
N PHE A 526 21.05 12.75 -31.60
CA PHE A 526 21.84 12.29 -30.46
C PHE A 526 22.09 10.76 -30.48
N ARG A 527 21.09 9.97 -30.88
CA ARG A 527 21.23 8.53 -31.17
C ARG A 527 22.34 8.30 -32.19
N ASP A 528 22.31 9.03 -33.31
CA ASP A 528 23.30 8.88 -34.37
C ASP A 528 24.70 9.27 -33.88
N HIS A 529 24.81 10.29 -33.03
CA HIS A 529 26.06 10.67 -32.38
C HIS A 529 26.59 9.58 -31.44
N CYS A 530 25.74 9.03 -30.55
CA CYS A 530 26.14 7.97 -29.62
C CYS A 530 26.51 6.68 -30.37
N PHE A 531 25.81 6.35 -31.46
CA PHE A 531 26.20 5.23 -32.33
C PHE A 531 27.56 5.46 -33.00
N ALA A 532 27.79 6.64 -33.60
CA ALA A 532 29.04 6.95 -34.29
C ALA A 532 30.28 6.92 -33.37
N HIS A 533 30.10 7.23 -32.08
CA HIS A 533 31.16 7.23 -31.06
C HIS A 533 31.20 5.95 -30.21
N GLN A 534 30.33 4.97 -30.47
CA GLN A 534 30.24 3.71 -29.71
C GLN A 534 29.93 3.92 -28.21
N PHE A 535 29.08 4.90 -27.90
CA PHE A 535 28.57 5.13 -26.54
C PHE A 535 27.35 4.23 -26.28
N GLU A 536 27.59 2.96 -25.98
CA GLU A 536 26.54 1.92 -25.90
C GLU A 536 25.43 2.25 -24.89
N GLU A 537 25.79 2.64 -23.66
CA GLU A 537 24.80 3.00 -22.63
C GLU A 537 23.95 4.22 -23.02
N CYS A 538 24.60 5.26 -23.57
CA CYS A 538 23.89 6.43 -24.11
C CYS A 538 22.93 6.04 -25.24
N LEU A 539 23.39 5.20 -26.17
CA LEU A 539 22.63 4.75 -27.31
C LEU A 539 21.37 4.00 -26.84
N ALA A 540 21.51 3.09 -25.89
CA ALA A 540 20.39 2.36 -25.29
C ALA A 540 19.36 3.33 -24.67
N SER A 541 19.78 4.21 -23.77
CA SER A 541 18.87 5.19 -23.13
C SER A 541 18.19 6.11 -24.14
N THR A 542 18.87 6.46 -25.23
CA THR A 542 18.30 7.32 -26.28
C THR A 542 17.29 6.57 -27.16
N LEU A 543 17.54 5.28 -27.43
CA LEU A 543 16.58 4.43 -28.13
C LEU A 543 15.31 4.22 -27.29
N ASP A 544 15.45 4.00 -25.98
CA ASP A 544 14.32 3.92 -25.04
C ASP A 544 13.50 5.23 -25.03
N ALA A 545 14.18 6.38 -25.01
CA ALA A 545 13.55 7.70 -25.08
C ALA A 545 12.77 7.90 -26.38
N LEU A 546 13.30 7.46 -27.52
CA LEU A 546 12.61 7.49 -28.81
C LEU A 546 11.42 6.53 -28.84
N GLN A 547 11.53 5.36 -28.21
CA GLN A 547 10.43 4.41 -28.07
C GLN A 547 9.30 4.99 -27.21
N LEU A 548 9.63 5.68 -26.12
CA LEU A 548 8.65 6.39 -25.31
C LEU A 548 7.91 7.46 -26.14
N GLN A 549 8.62 8.26 -26.94
CA GLN A 549 7.97 9.24 -27.84
C GLN A 549 7.05 8.60 -28.87
N MET A 550 7.45 7.45 -29.42
CA MET A 550 6.59 6.67 -30.31
C MET A 550 5.30 6.26 -29.59
N GLN A 551 5.36 5.82 -28.34
CA GLN A 551 4.20 5.43 -27.54
C GLN A 551 3.33 6.63 -27.11
N LEU A 552 3.95 7.79 -26.91
CA LEU A 552 3.26 9.06 -26.62
C LEU A 552 2.67 9.71 -27.88
N SER A 553 2.92 9.16 -29.08
CA SER A 553 2.34 9.67 -30.32
C SER A 553 0.80 9.65 -30.25
N PRO A 554 0.11 10.72 -30.69
CA PRO A 554 -1.34 10.69 -30.82
C PRO A 554 -1.84 9.60 -31.78
N GLY A 555 -0.99 9.14 -32.71
CA GLY A 555 -1.29 8.06 -33.65
C GLY A 555 -1.13 6.65 -33.06
N TRP A 556 -0.51 6.51 -31.88
CA TRP A 556 -0.17 5.22 -31.28
C TRP A 556 -1.39 4.32 -31.04
N ASN A 557 -2.49 4.88 -30.54
CA ASN A 557 -3.73 4.13 -30.30
C ASN A 557 -4.31 3.54 -31.58
N ALA A 558 -4.22 4.27 -32.70
CA ALA A 558 -4.64 3.76 -34.01
C ALA A 558 -3.70 2.64 -34.47
N ALA A 559 -2.39 2.79 -34.30
CA ALA A 559 -1.41 1.75 -34.61
C ALA A 559 -1.64 0.45 -33.79
N GLN A 560 -1.93 0.57 -32.50
CA GLN A 560 -2.25 -0.58 -31.63
C GLN A 560 -3.55 -1.28 -32.06
N THR A 561 -4.56 -0.52 -32.46
CA THR A 561 -5.80 -1.08 -33.02
C THR A 561 -5.52 -1.80 -34.36
N GLY A 562 -4.65 -1.23 -35.20
CA GLY A 562 -4.18 -1.87 -36.43
C GLY A 562 -3.48 -3.21 -36.17
N LEU A 563 -2.57 -3.25 -35.19
CA LEU A 563 -1.90 -4.47 -34.73
C LEU A 563 -2.90 -5.54 -34.29
N TYR A 564 -3.92 -5.17 -33.51
CA TYR A 564 -4.98 -6.10 -33.09
C TYR A 564 -5.68 -6.72 -34.29
N HIS A 565 -6.13 -5.91 -35.26
CA HIS A 565 -6.79 -6.41 -36.46
C HIS A 565 -5.88 -7.26 -37.34
N TRP A 566 -4.59 -6.91 -37.42
CA TRP A 566 -3.62 -7.71 -38.17
C TRP A 566 -3.43 -9.10 -37.57
N ARG A 567 -3.35 -9.22 -36.24
CA ARG A 567 -3.29 -10.51 -35.53
C ARG A 567 -4.56 -11.35 -35.72
N GLN A 568 -5.71 -10.71 -35.92
CA GLN A 568 -6.98 -11.38 -36.28
C GLN A 568 -7.09 -11.73 -37.77
N ASN A 569 -6.00 -11.60 -38.54
CA ASN A 569 -5.96 -11.78 -40.00
C ASN A 569 -6.92 -10.86 -40.79
N SER A 570 -7.35 -9.75 -40.19
CA SER A 570 -8.23 -8.77 -40.80
C SER A 570 -7.42 -7.64 -41.46
N ASN A 571 -6.71 -7.96 -42.55
CA ASN A 571 -5.77 -7.06 -43.22
C ASN A 571 -6.39 -5.72 -43.66
N GLU A 572 -7.63 -5.70 -44.16
CA GLU A 572 -8.30 -4.47 -44.59
C GLU A 572 -8.49 -3.48 -43.43
N ASN A 573 -8.95 -3.96 -42.27
CA ASN A 573 -9.09 -3.12 -41.09
C ASN A 573 -7.72 -2.70 -40.53
N ALA A 574 -6.73 -3.60 -40.56
CA ALA A 574 -5.37 -3.27 -40.15
C ALA A 574 -4.80 -2.09 -40.96
N ILE A 575 -4.88 -2.15 -42.29
CA ILE A 575 -4.44 -1.08 -43.19
C ILE A 575 -5.15 0.23 -42.83
N ARG A 576 -6.48 0.22 -42.70
CA ARG A 576 -7.26 1.44 -42.38
C ARG A 576 -6.79 2.11 -41.08
N TYR A 577 -6.49 1.32 -40.05
CA TYR A 577 -6.02 1.85 -38.76
C TYR A 577 -4.57 2.32 -38.79
N PHE A 578 -3.69 1.64 -39.54
CA PHE A 578 -2.31 2.15 -39.71
C PHE A 578 -2.25 3.38 -40.62
N GLU A 579 -3.04 3.45 -41.69
CA GLU A 579 -3.19 4.66 -42.49
C GLU A 579 -3.71 5.82 -41.64
N LEU A 580 -4.70 5.57 -40.77
CA LEU A 580 -5.16 6.56 -39.79
C LEU A 580 -4.02 6.98 -38.83
N ALA A 581 -3.20 6.03 -38.35
CA ALA A 581 -2.07 6.32 -37.48
C ALA A 581 -1.05 7.24 -38.17
N THR A 582 -0.68 6.95 -39.42
CA THR A 582 0.23 7.79 -40.21
C THR A 582 -0.38 9.14 -40.61
N HIS A 583 -1.71 9.22 -40.72
CA HIS A 583 -2.40 10.49 -40.94
C HIS A 583 -2.39 11.37 -39.69
N ILE A 584 -2.55 10.78 -38.50
CA ILE A 584 -2.51 11.48 -37.22
C ILE A 584 -1.08 11.93 -36.89
N ASP A 585 -0.10 11.06 -37.09
CA ASP A 585 1.32 11.34 -36.89
C ASP A 585 2.15 10.84 -38.09
N PRO A 586 2.47 11.73 -39.06
CA PRO A 586 3.30 11.40 -40.22
C PRO A 586 4.75 11.05 -39.89
N GLU A 587 5.18 11.19 -38.62
CA GLU A 587 6.50 10.82 -38.13
C GLU A 587 6.48 9.48 -37.35
N LEU A 588 5.34 8.78 -37.29
CA LEU A 588 5.23 7.48 -36.64
C LEU A 588 5.81 6.35 -37.52
N GLY A 589 7.13 6.24 -37.55
CA GLY A 589 7.87 5.27 -38.39
C GLY A 589 7.37 3.83 -38.26
N PHE A 590 7.05 3.41 -37.04
CA PHE A 590 6.50 2.08 -36.75
C PHE A 590 5.26 1.72 -37.59
N ALA A 591 4.33 2.66 -37.78
CA ALA A 591 3.10 2.39 -38.54
C ALA A 591 3.41 2.14 -40.03
N TYR A 592 4.42 2.82 -40.58
CA TYR A 592 4.88 2.59 -41.95
C TYR A 592 5.55 1.23 -42.11
N SER A 593 6.38 0.81 -41.16
CA SER A 593 7.01 -0.52 -41.18
C SER A 593 5.97 -1.64 -41.14
N VAL A 594 4.93 -1.51 -40.33
CA VAL A 594 3.84 -2.50 -40.29
C VAL A 594 2.99 -2.48 -41.56
N LEU A 595 2.69 -1.29 -42.14
CA LEU A 595 2.04 -1.20 -43.46
C LEU A 595 2.88 -1.90 -44.54
N GLY A 596 4.20 -1.72 -44.53
CA GLY A 596 5.12 -2.38 -45.44
C GLY A 596 4.98 -3.91 -45.38
N ASN A 597 4.92 -4.48 -44.18
CA ASN A 597 4.69 -5.91 -43.96
C ASN A 597 3.31 -6.38 -44.47
N ILE A 598 2.26 -5.61 -44.22
CA ILE A 598 0.91 -5.97 -44.68
C ILE A 598 0.84 -5.96 -46.21
N TYR A 599 1.39 -4.93 -46.86
CA TYR A 599 1.44 -4.84 -48.32
C TYR A 599 2.33 -5.92 -48.94
N LEU A 600 3.46 -6.27 -48.30
CA LEU A 600 4.31 -7.39 -48.72
C LEU A 600 3.53 -8.71 -48.73
N LYS A 601 2.73 -8.96 -47.68
CA LYS A 601 1.86 -10.15 -47.59
C LYS A 601 0.74 -10.16 -48.64
N GLN A 602 0.32 -8.99 -49.14
CA GLN A 602 -0.62 -8.84 -50.24
C GLN A 602 0.04 -8.88 -51.63
N GLU A 603 1.37 -9.04 -51.68
CA GLU A 603 2.19 -8.98 -52.91
C GLU A 603 2.18 -7.61 -53.62
N ASP A 604 1.71 -6.55 -52.96
CA ASP A 604 1.83 -5.17 -53.44
C ASP A 604 3.24 -4.64 -53.13
N LEU A 605 4.22 -5.09 -53.91
CA LEU A 605 5.64 -4.79 -53.70
C LEU A 605 5.95 -3.29 -53.82
N GLU A 606 5.18 -2.54 -54.59
CA GLU A 606 5.40 -1.11 -54.81
C GLU A 606 5.04 -0.32 -53.54
N LYS A 607 3.84 -0.51 -52.99
CA LYS A 607 3.44 0.14 -51.73
C LYS A 607 4.21 -0.38 -50.53
N SER A 608 4.59 -1.65 -50.56
CA SER A 608 5.43 -2.24 -49.51
C SER A 608 6.78 -1.53 -49.43
N LEU A 609 7.46 -1.35 -50.57
CA LEU A 609 8.73 -0.65 -50.63
C LEU A 609 8.60 0.80 -50.17
N GLU A 610 7.60 1.53 -50.66
CA GLU A 610 7.35 2.92 -50.28
C GLU A 610 7.15 3.05 -48.75
N SER A 611 6.35 2.15 -48.17
CA SER A 611 6.07 2.15 -46.74
C SER A 611 7.32 1.83 -45.92
N PHE A 612 8.08 0.79 -46.28
CA PHE A 612 9.32 0.48 -45.56
C PHE A 612 10.39 1.57 -45.71
N GLN A 613 10.54 2.16 -46.89
CA GLN A 613 11.45 3.30 -47.08
C GLN A 613 11.07 4.47 -46.18
N ARG A 614 9.76 4.77 -46.07
CA ARG A 614 9.30 5.81 -45.15
C ARG A 614 9.56 5.48 -43.68
N GLY A 615 9.35 4.22 -43.28
CA GLY A 615 9.70 3.73 -41.94
C GLY A 615 11.19 3.89 -41.64
N TYR A 616 12.05 3.49 -42.58
CA TYR A 616 13.51 3.59 -42.48
C TYR A 616 14.01 5.04 -42.42
N GLU A 617 13.45 5.94 -43.21
CA GLU A 617 13.77 7.38 -43.16
C GLU A 617 13.51 7.99 -41.78
N LEU A 618 12.42 7.57 -41.13
CA LEU A 618 12.03 8.05 -39.80
C LEU A 618 12.83 7.37 -38.70
N ASN A 619 13.11 6.08 -38.85
CA ASN A 619 13.93 5.31 -37.91
C ASN A 619 14.89 4.35 -38.63
N PRO A 620 16.16 4.74 -38.82
CA PRO A 620 17.20 3.87 -39.38
C PRO A 620 17.61 2.69 -38.47
N PHE A 621 17.10 2.64 -37.24
CA PHE A 621 17.25 1.55 -36.26
C PHE A 621 15.98 0.69 -36.18
N ASP A 622 15.11 0.73 -37.20
CA ASP A 622 14.01 -0.22 -37.34
C ASP A 622 14.47 -1.41 -38.20
N GLY A 623 14.79 -2.53 -37.54
CA GLY A 623 15.26 -3.75 -38.20
C GLY A 623 14.23 -4.37 -39.16
N GLN A 624 12.94 -4.17 -38.90
CA GLN A 624 11.87 -4.65 -39.78
C GLN A 624 11.81 -3.83 -41.07
N ALA A 625 11.96 -2.51 -40.99
CA ALA A 625 12.02 -1.67 -42.19
C ALA A 625 13.23 -2.00 -43.06
N VAL A 626 14.41 -2.18 -42.44
CA VAL A 626 15.65 -2.50 -43.15
C VAL A 626 15.53 -3.83 -43.90
N THR A 627 15.16 -4.91 -43.20
CA THR A 627 15.05 -6.24 -43.81
C THR A 627 13.85 -6.35 -44.75
N GLY A 628 12.76 -5.62 -44.48
CA GLY A 628 11.62 -5.49 -45.38
C GLY A 628 11.98 -4.86 -46.72
N ILE A 629 12.78 -3.79 -46.75
CA ILE A 629 13.34 -3.23 -47.99
C ILE A 629 14.15 -4.29 -48.73
N GLY A 630 15.05 -5.00 -48.03
CA GLY A 630 15.86 -6.06 -48.63
C GLY A 630 15.02 -7.17 -49.27
N ILE A 631 13.98 -7.66 -48.58
CA ILE A 631 13.08 -8.69 -49.11
C ILE A 631 12.35 -8.19 -50.35
N VAL A 632 11.82 -6.97 -50.31
CA VAL A 632 11.08 -6.39 -51.44
C VAL A 632 11.99 -6.18 -52.64
N GLU A 633 13.21 -5.65 -52.45
CA GLU A 633 14.17 -5.45 -53.54
C GLU A 633 14.63 -6.77 -54.16
N ALA A 634 14.87 -7.80 -53.35
CA ALA A 634 15.19 -9.14 -53.85
C ALA A 634 14.05 -9.70 -54.71
N ARG A 635 12.78 -9.55 -54.28
CA ARG A 635 11.60 -9.96 -55.05
C ARG A 635 11.39 -9.12 -56.31
N GLN A 636 11.83 -7.87 -56.33
CA GLN A 636 11.80 -6.99 -57.51
C GLN A 636 12.93 -7.25 -58.53
N GLY A 637 13.79 -8.26 -58.30
CA GLY A 637 14.87 -8.60 -59.22
C GLY A 637 16.18 -7.85 -58.99
N LYS A 638 16.38 -7.31 -57.78
CA LYS A 638 17.60 -6.61 -57.34
C LYS A 638 18.28 -7.34 -56.17
N PRO A 639 18.68 -8.62 -56.35
CA PRO A 639 19.18 -9.44 -55.25
C PRO A 639 20.51 -8.95 -54.68
N GLU A 640 21.35 -8.28 -55.48
CA GLU A 640 22.65 -7.79 -55.04
C GLU A 640 22.49 -6.56 -54.14
N GLU A 641 21.67 -5.60 -54.59
CA GLU A 641 21.35 -4.37 -53.88
C GLU A 641 20.63 -4.66 -52.55
N ALA A 642 19.69 -5.60 -52.56
CA ALA A 642 18.95 -6.04 -51.37
C ALA A 642 19.88 -6.51 -50.23
N VAL A 643 20.84 -7.37 -50.57
CA VAL A 643 21.81 -7.91 -49.61
C VAL A 643 22.77 -6.81 -49.16
N GLU A 644 23.29 -6.01 -50.09
CA GLU A 644 24.22 -4.92 -49.76
C GLU A 644 23.59 -3.91 -48.79
N PHE A 645 22.35 -3.48 -49.06
CA PHE A 645 21.61 -2.54 -48.22
C PHE A 645 21.40 -3.09 -46.80
N THR A 646 20.98 -4.35 -46.68
CA THR A 646 20.71 -4.97 -45.38
C THR A 646 21.98 -5.12 -44.55
N LEU A 647 23.08 -5.55 -45.17
CA LEU A 647 24.37 -5.71 -44.49
C LEU A 647 25.00 -4.38 -44.08
N ALA A 648 24.77 -3.30 -44.82
CA ALA A 648 25.25 -1.97 -44.46
C ALA A 648 24.64 -1.45 -43.13
N ALA A 649 23.52 -2.01 -42.69
CA ALA A 649 22.86 -1.65 -41.43
C ALA A 649 23.16 -2.62 -40.28
N ALA A 650 23.84 -3.75 -40.53
CA ALA A 650 23.99 -4.84 -39.56
C ALA A 650 24.64 -4.42 -38.23
N ASP A 651 25.53 -3.42 -38.25
CA ASP A 651 26.18 -2.89 -37.04
C ASP A 651 25.20 -2.22 -36.06
N ARG A 652 24.00 -1.82 -36.50
CA ARG A 652 22.95 -1.25 -35.65
C ARG A 652 22.18 -2.32 -34.86
N PHE A 653 22.32 -3.59 -35.26
CA PHE A 653 21.51 -4.72 -34.80
C PHE A 653 22.41 -5.89 -34.37
N LYS A 654 23.49 -5.60 -33.66
CA LYS A 654 24.50 -6.60 -33.30
C LYS A 654 23.97 -7.71 -32.39
N GLU A 655 23.02 -7.37 -31.54
CA GLU A 655 22.46 -8.28 -30.53
C GLU A 655 20.98 -8.61 -30.81
N ASP A 656 20.49 -8.32 -32.03
CA ASP A 656 19.09 -8.55 -32.42
C ASP A 656 18.98 -9.89 -33.17
N ASP A 657 18.35 -10.87 -32.51
CA ASP A 657 18.13 -12.22 -33.03
C ASP A 657 17.17 -12.22 -34.23
N ILE A 658 16.10 -11.42 -34.19
CA ILE A 658 15.11 -11.27 -35.24
C ILE A 658 15.72 -10.62 -36.47
N PHE A 659 16.57 -9.60 -36.31
CA PHE A 659 17.27 -8.97 -37.43
C PHE A 659 18.21 -9.96 -38.12
N ALA A 660 18.95 -10.77 -37.36
CA ALA A 660 19.80 -11.82 -37.93
C ALA A 660 18.97 -12.85 -38.71
N TYR A 661 17.84 -13.31 -38.14
CA TYR A 661 16.91 -14.23 -38.83
C TYR A 661 16.38 -13.62 -40.14
N ASN A 662 15.86 -12.40 -40.08
CA ASN A 662 15.30 -11.72 -41.25
C ASN A 662 16.35 -11.39 -42.30
N THR A 663 17.62 -11.17 -41.91
CA THR A 663 18.74 -11.04 -42.85
C THR A 663 18.95 -12.33 -43.64
N ALA A 664 18.79 -13.50 -43.00
CA ALA A 664 18.79 -14.78 -43.70
C ALA A 664 17.60 -14.93 -44.66
N CYS A 665 16.42 -14.41 -44.31
CA CYS A 665 15.27 -14.33 -45.22
C CYS A 665 15.55 -13.48 -46.46
N VAL A 666 16.24 -12.33 -46.31
CA VAL A 666 16.71 -11.50 -47.44
C VAL A 666 17.62 -12.31 -48.36
N TYR A 667 18.60 -13.03 -47.81
CA TYR A 667 19.46 -13.92 -48.60
C TYR A 667 18.66 -15.03 -49.30
N GLY A 668 17.71 -15.66 -48.62
CA GLY A 668 16.86 -16.71 -49.19
C GLY A 668 16.08 -16.24 -50.41
N ARG A 669 15.46 -15.05 -50.32
CA ARG A 669 14.79 -14.40 -51.45
C ARG A 669 15.74 -13.97 -52.56
N ALA A 670 16.95 -13.51 -52.22
CA ALA A 670 17.97 -13.19 -53.21
C ALA A 670 18.42 -14.43 -53.99
N VAL A 671 18.63 -15.56 -53.31
CA VAL A 671 18.97 -16.86 -53.94
C VAL A 671 17.83 -17.35 -54.83
N GLU A 672 16.59 -17.27 -54.35
CA GLU A 672 15.40 -17.62 -55.15
C GLU A 672 15.32 -16.79 -56.43
N ASN A 673 15.51 -15.47 -56.33
CA ASN A 673 15.52 -14.59 -57.49
C ASN A 673 16.66 -14.96 -58.46
N LEU A 674 17.89 -15.12 -57.97
CA LEU A 674 19.05 -15.48 -58.78
C LEU A 674 18.83 -16.79 -59.56
N ARG A 675 18.16 -17.78 -58.97
CA ARG A 675 17.85 -19.06 -59.65
C ARG A 675 16.93 -18.91 -60.87
N THR A 676 16.14 -17.83 -60.93
CA THR A 676 15.30 -17.52 -62.11
C THR A 676 16.07 -16.84 -63.24
N GLN A 677 17.29 -16.34 -62.97
CA GLN A 677 18.12 -15.65 -63.94
C GLN A 677 18.91 -16.65 -64.81
N PRO A 678 19.33 -16.25 -66.03
CA PRO A 678 20.17 -17.10 -66.89
C PRO A 678 21.42 -17.60 -66.18
N GLU A 679 21.81 -18.85 -66.46
CA GLU A 679 23.04 -19.45 -65.91
C GLU A 679 24.27 -18.61 -66.28
N SER A 680 25.09 -18.30 -65.28
CA SER A 680 26.37 -17.62 -65.47
C SER A 680 27.28 -17.88 -64.27
N PRO A 681 28.62 -17.86 -64.43
CA PRO A 681 29.54 -18.08 -63.32
C PRO A 681 29.34 -17.11 -62.14
N ARG A 682 29.02 -15.85 -62.42
CA ARG A 682 28.73 -14.83 -61.40
C ARG A 682 27.45 -15.15 -60.63
N ARG A 683 26.40 -15.59 -61.32
CA ARG A 683 25.13 -15.99 -60.69
C ARG A 683 25.39 -17.13 -59.70
N ASP A 684 26.11 -18.17 -60.12
CA ASP A 684 26.38 -19.34 -59.28
C ASP A 684 27.25 -18.99 -58.07
N GLU A 685 28.28 -18.14 -58.27
CA GLU A 685 29.10 -17.60 -57.18
C GLU A 685 28.26 -16.82 -56.14
N LEU A 686 27.31 -16.00 -56.59
CA LEU A 686 26.42 -15.26 -55.70
C LEU A 686 25.45 -16.17 -54.96
N ILE A 687 24.91 -17.22 -55.62
CA ILE A 687 24.06 -18.22 -54.96
C ILE A 687 24.84 -18.90 -53.83
N ASP A 688 26.08 -19.33 -54.07
CA ASP A 688 26.91 -19.97 -53.05
C ASP A 688 27.21 -19.01 -51.90
N LYS A 689 27.61 -17.76 -52.22
CA LYS A 689 27.90 -16.72 -51.24
C LYS A 689 26.70 -16.41 -50.34
N TYR A 690 25.53 -16.21 -50.94
CA TYR A 690 24.31 -15.85 -50.22
C TYR A 690 23.74 -17.03 -49.44
N THR A 691 23.87 -18.24 -49.94
CA THR A 691 23.49 -19.45 -49.18
C THR A 691 24.35 -19.60 -47.92
N GLN A 692 25.67 -19.42 -48.03
CA GLN A 692 26.57 -19.45 -46.87
C GLN A 692 26.30 -18.31 -45.89
N GLY A 693 26.03 -17.10 -46.41
CA GLY A 693 25.64 -15.94 -45.60
C GLY A 693 24.35 -16.20 -44.81
N ALA A 694 23.32 -16.74 -45.46
CA ALA A 694 22.05 -17.07 -44.82
C ALA A 694 22.22 -18.08 -43.68
N LEU A 695 22.97 -19.17 -43.91
CA LEU A 695 23.21 -20.17 -42.88
C LEU A 695 23.98 -19.59 -41.69
N LYS A 696 24.93 -18.67 -41.94
CA LYS A 696 25.67 -17.99 -40.88
C LYS A 696 24.76 -17.08 -40.04
N ASP A 697 23.89 -16.29 -40.66
CA ASP A 697 23.00 -15.40 -39.92
C ASP A 697 21.84 -16.15 -39.23
N LEU A 698 21.39 -17.28 -39.78
CA LEU A 698 20.50 -18.22 -39.06
C LEU A 698 21.18 -18.78 -37.81
N ASP A 699 22.44 -19.24 -37.94
CA ASP A 699 23.18 -19.77 -36.79
C ASP A 699 23.39 -18.71 -35.70
N ARG A 700 23.74 -17.49 -36.11
CA ARG A 700 23.86 -16.33 -35.23
C ARG A 700 22.53 -15.97 -34.56
N SER A 701 21.43 -16.00 -35.31
CA SER A 701 20.09 -15.73 -34.76
C SER A 701 19.73 -16.72 -33.64
N ILE A 702 20.02 -18.01 -33.84
CA ILE A 702 19.84 -19.06 -32.83
C ILE A 702 20.74 -18.80 -31.60
N GLU A 703 21.98 -18.38 -31.81
CA GLU A 703 22.90 -18.02 -30.72
C GLU A 703 22.45 -16.80 -29.90
N LEU A 704 21.75 -15.86 -30.53
CA LEU A 704 21.18 -14.66 -29.89
C LEU A 704 19.83 -14.93 -29.21
N GLY A 705 19.22 -16.10 -29.40
CA GLY A 705 18.02 -16.52 -28.66
C GLY A 705 16.76 -16.73 -29.49
N PHE A 706 16.84 -16.65 -30.83
CA PHE A 706 15.69 -17.00 -31.67
C PHE A 706 15.29 -18.46 -31.43
N ALA A 707 13.98 -18.71 -31.25
CA ALA A 707 13.47 -19.99 -30.74
C ALA A 707 12.35 -20.62 -31.59
N ASP A 708 11.90 -20.02 -32.70
CA ASP A 708 10.72 -20.48 -33.45
C ASP A 708 11.07 -21.51 -34.53
N VAL A 709 11.02 -22.80 -34.15
CA VAL A 709 11.31 -23.93 -35.04
C VAL A 709 10.31 -24.03 -36.20
N GLU A 710 9.03 -23.80 -35.93
CA GLU A 710 7.97 -23.93 -36.94
C GLU A 710 8.14 -22.84 -37.99
N LEU A 711 8.37 -21.60 -37.56
CA LEU A 711 8.69 -20.50 -38.46
C LEU A 711 9.91 -20.82 -39.30
N MET A 712 11.05 -21.19 -38.70
CA MET A 712 12.27 -21.49 -39.47
C MET A 712 12.07 -22.59 -40.53
N ARG A 713 11.29 -23.63 -40.22
CA ARG A 713 11.00 -24.72 -41.16
C ARG A 713 10.08 -24.29 -42.30
N ASP A 714 9.02 -23.54 -41.98
CA ASP A 714 7.91 -23.31 -42.90
C ASP A 714 7.96 -21.93 -43.57
N ASP A 715 8.85 -21.03 -43.14
CA ASP A 715 9.02 -19.70 -43.70
C ASP A 715 9.23 -19.74 -45.23
N PRO A 716 8.33 -19.12 -46.01
CA PRO A 716 8.47 -19.02 -47.46
C PRO A 716 9.74 -18.30 -47.92
N ASP A 717 10.27 -17.38 -47.13
CA ASP A 717 11.47 -16.60 -47.48
C ASP A 717 12.75 -17.47 -47.42
N LEU A 718 12.73 -18.55 -46.64
CA LEU A 718 13.83 -19.52 -46.51
C LEU A 718 13.71 -20.71 -47.47
N HIS A 719 12.66 -20.78 -48.30
CA HIS A 719 12.37 -21.94 -49.16
C HIS A 719 13.58 -22.36 -50.02
N ALA A 720 14.30 -21.40 -50.60
CA ALA A 720 15.46 -21.67 -51.46
C ALA A 720 16.66 -22.30 -50.71
N LEU A 721 16.70 -22.19 -49.38
CA LEU A 721 17.79 -22.62 -48.51
C LEU A 721 17.57 -24.02 -47.90
N ARG A 722 16.35 -24.58 -47.98
CA ARG A 722 16.01 -25.87 -47.35
C ARG A 722 16.84 -27.05 -47.88
N GLU A 723 17.28 -26.96 -49.12
CA GLU A 723 18.15 -27.96 -49.76
C GLU A 723 19.65 -27.71 -49.50
N ALA A 724 20.01 -26.59 -48.86
CA ALA A 724 21.39 -26.24 -48.61
C ALA A 724 22.01 -27.16 -47.54
N PRO A 725 23.25 -27.65 -47.76
CA PRO A 725 23.99 -28.39 -46.74
C PRO A 725 24.16 -27.53 -45.48
N GLY A 726 23.58 -27.96 -44.35
CA GLY A 726 23.65 -27.26 -43.07
C GLY A 726 22.32 -26.68 -42.58
N PHE A 727 21.33 -26.46 -43.45
CA PHE A 727 20.03 -25.92 -43.02
C PHE A 727 19.33 -26.84 -42.00
N GLU A 728 19.23 -28.14 -42.31
CA GLU A 728 18.63 -29.11 -41.38
C GLU A 728 19.44 -29.22 -40.07
N VAL A 729 20.76 -29.01 -40.11
CA VAL A 729 21.59 -29.01 -38.89
C VAL A 729 21.20 -27.86 -37.97
N LEU A 730 20.92 -26.67 -38.53
CA LEU A 730 20.46 -25.51 -37.76
C LEU A 730 19.05 -25.73 -37.20
N VAL A 731 18.14 -26.33 -37.99
CA VAL A 731 16.80 -26.71 -37.49
C VAL A 731 16.92 -27.68 -36.31
N GLN A 732 17.78 -28.70 -36.41
CA GLN A 732 18.02 -29.64 -35.31
C GLN A 732 18.70 -28.96 -34.10
N LYS A 733 19.63 -28.03 -34.33
CA LYS A 733 20.27 -27.21 -33.28
C LYS A 733 19.20 -26.44 -32.51
N LEU A 734 18.30 -25.75 -33.21
CA LEU A 734 17.19 -25.01 -32.63
C LEU A 734 16.22 -25.90 -31.85
N MET A 735 15.83 -27.06 -32.42
CA MET A 735 14.99 -28.05 -31.74
C MET A 735 15.61 -28.60 -30.46
N SER A 736 16.94 -28.66 -30.36
CA SER A 736 17.63 -29.17 -29.17
C SER A 736 17.74 -28.16 -28.03
N GLN A 737 17.45 -26.88 -28.30
CA GLN A 737 17.45 -25.79 -27.32
C GLN A 737 16.07 -25.56 -26.70
N GLN A 738 15.00 -26.04 -27.34
CA GLN A 738 13.65 -26.16 -26.78
C GLN A 738 13.54 -27.39 -25.87
#